data_AF-A0A1D2IJH2-F1
#
_entry.id   AF-A0A1D2IJH2-F1
#
_cell.length_a   1.000
_cell.length_b   1.000
_cell.length_c   1.000
_cell.angle_alpha   90.00
_cell.angle_beta   90.00
_cell.angle_gamma   90.00
#
_symmetry.space_group_name_H-M   'P 1'
#
loop_
_entity.id
_entity.type
_entity.pdbx_description
1 polymer ?
#
loop_
_entity_poly.entity_id
_entity_poly.type
_entity_poly.pdbx_seq_one_letter_code
_entity_poly.pdbx_strand_id
1 'polypeptide(L)'
;MDSVIANAQVNDNPGNRVALARRLLSEELGVEHGQLSDQLHFTWRGTARTAEIVFGNVADEDELPDHDLMPQEEGRWRIAIDLPFDEGEWGPVEDVNRVQRLRERQQGERSRTVAWLPAHLSAQRFQDFRRLVVIDKALADEHRFDTQYAGHLNADNRSRAKGLLETQREALLKQVKGAFKQAYGLAQKQAADVVPDFDDHLVALPDVDGLTLSFGQSLRDGIRHVAGKLLVHQYPAHPDPDLDPDATGTAVRSADTKKVFTHVRAAAEARDGRVEVPAADRRLMQRIAGPLRLGQQKEAYFELSWYWPDHFRQLARSQGVTGYLSLITLTDWTDRPDPRGLPDFLARLVVAAFAETDDRVWVRGGTVLDPAPELSAIKDHDALRSQPLPAESDWDTARQRFETVFGAKPPALRRGRMVNQFARQIIEAARTHRDHAADLVHQLEAHASFLGLDQTAGTGRLALARRSLQLLDALTAEAGKGAAGAKKTVEALASFDLGETSADRYGTSVKKARAVAEAVASAPWSTLELAAGLGPEGEALLDSLRHVARDDQRTADLRDTLARTQREVVALIKRSQAAATPTPVPVAPQPTAGDLSLDTSTSDPRISYTQPQETPSAASGSGSGSGTARKSGGRRTTVVRAAADLQAELSELAARHPNATIEITWQVVE
;
A
#
# COMPACT_ATOMS: atom_id res chain seq x y z
N MET A 1 25.55 -54.15 31.31
CA MET A 1 24.24 -53.52 31.03
C MET A 1 23.44 -53.39 32.31
N ASP A 2 23.04 -54.50 32.96
CA ASP A 2 22.23 -54.45 34.19
C ASP A 2 22.91 -53.69 35.33
N SER A 3 24.24 -53.79 35.46
CA SER A 3 25.00 -52.98 36.43
C SER A 3 24.89 -51.46 36.19
N VAL A 4 24.78 -51.02 34.94
CA VAL A 4 24.66 -49.60 34.58
C VAL A 4 23.23 -49.11 34.87
N ILE A 5 22.23 -49.93 34.56
CA ILE A 5 20.82 -49.66 34.88
C ILE A 5 20.64 -49.56 36.41
N ALA A 6 21.24 -50.48 37.17
CA ALA A 6 21.19 -50.45 38.63
C ALA A 6 21.77 -49.15 39.21
N ASN A 7 22.92 -48.69 38.68
CA ASN A 7 23.52 -47.41 39.08
C ASN A 7 22.66 -46.20 38.68
N ALA A 8 21.92 -46.29 37.59
CA ALA A 8 21.03 -45.25 37.09
C ALA A 8 19.62 -45.29 37.71
N GLN A 9 19.32 -46.25 38.60
CA GLN A 9 17.97 -46.48 39.14
C GLN A 9 17.40 -45.27 39.89
N VAL A 10 18.26 -44.40 40.44
CA VAL A 10 17.87 -43.12 41.08
C VAL A 10 17.07 -42.21 40.15
N ASN A 11 17.17 -42.40 38.83
CA ASN A 11 16.41 -41.61 37.85
C ASN A 11 14.94 -42.06 37.72
N ASP A 12 14.56 -43.21 38.26
CA ASP A 12 13.16 -43.66 38.33
C ASP A 12 12.42 -42.99 39.50
N ASN A 13 12.02 -41.74 39.28
CA ASN A 13 11.27 -40.93 40.23
C ASN A 13 10.05 -40.26 39.56
N PRO A 14 9.05 -39.79 40.34
CA PRO A 14 7.78 -39.30 39.81
C PRO A 14 7.95 -38.19 38.77
N GLY A 15 8.78 -37.19 39.10
CA GLY A 15 9.03 -36.05 38.20
C GLY A 15 9.65 -36.47 36.86
N ASN A 16 10.59 -37.42 36.87
CA ASN A 16 11.18 -37.94 35.64
C ASN A 16 10.20 -38.79 34.81
N ARG A 17 9.29 -39.52 35.46
CA ARG A 17 8.21 -40.28 34.79
C ARG A 17 7.24 -39.35 34.08
N VAL A 18 6.70 -38.35 34.79
CA VAL A 18 5.82 -37.33 34.22
C VAL A 18 6.52 -36.57 33.09
N ALA A 19 7.76 -36.14 33.29
CA ALA A 19 8.52 -35.42 32.27
C ALA A 19 8.73 -36.25 31.00
N LEU A 20 9.04 -37.55 31.11
CA LEU A 20 9.17 -38.41 29.94
C LEU A 20 7.81 -38.64 29.26
N ALA A 21 6.76 -38.94 30.02
CA ALA A 21 5.42 -39.15 29.47
C ALA A 21 4.93 -37.92 28.69
N ARG A 22 5.01 -36.72 29.30
CA ARG A 22 4.66 -35.46 28.65
C ARG A 22 5.48 -35.25 27.38
N ARG A 23 6.80 -35.46 27.40
CA ARG A 23 7.64 -35.34 26.19
C ARG A 23 7.16 -36.27 25.07
N LEU A 24 6.93 -37.54 25.38
CA LEU A 24 6.47 -38.53 24.40
C LEU A 24 5.09 -38.19 23.84
N LEU A 25 4.16 -37.76 24.68
CA LEU A 25 2.82 -37.39 24.27
C LEU A 25 2.85 -36.11 23.41
N SER A 26 3.56 -35.07 23.83
CA SER A 26 3.70 -33.84 23.05
C SER A 26 4.27 -34.10 21.66
N GLU A 27 5.29 -34.97 21.55
CA GLU A 27 5.86 -35.39 20.25
C GLU A 27 4.83 -36.13 19.37
N GLU A 28 4.15 -37.14 19.93
CA GLU A 28 3.18 -37.96 19.20
C GLU A 28 1.94 -37.18 18.78
N LEU A 29 1.49 -36.23 19.60
CA LEU A 29 0.35 -35.36 19.32
C LEU A 29 0.71 -34.21 18.37
N GLY A 30 2.00 -33.85 18.30
CA GLY A 30 2.49 -32.68 17.57
C GLY A 30 2.07 -31.38 18.25
N VAL A 31 2.31 -31.31 19.56
CA VAL A 31 2.04 -30.17 20.42
C VAL A 31 3.32 -29.35 20.60
N GLU A 32 3.19 -28.03 20.50
CA GLU A 32 4.29 -27.09 20.63
C GLU A 32 4.17 -26.33 21.96
N HIS A 33 5.30 -26.01 22.59
CA HIS A 33 5.31 -25.21 23.80
C HIS A 33 5.03 -23.73 23.48
N GLY A 34 3.91 -23.21 23.98
CA GLY A 34 3.55 -21.80 23.85
C GLY A 34 3.98 -20.95 25.04
N GLN A 35 3.73 -19.64 24.97
CA GLN A 35 4.09 -18.70 26.05
C GLN A 35 3.19 -18.82 27.29
N LEU A 36 1.91 -19.13 27.09
CA LEU A 36 0.89 -19.22 28.16
C LEU A 36 0.43 -20.66 28.40
N SER A 37 0.35 -21.47 27.35
CA SER A 37 0.01 -22.89 27.41
C SER A 37 0.65 -23.62 26.23
N ASP A 38 0.69 -24.94 26.31
CA ASP A 38 1.02 -25.77 25.15
C ASP A 38 -0.08 -25.59 24.07
N GLN A 39 0.30 -25.70 22.80
CA GLN A 39 -0.56 -25.39 21.66
C GLN A 39 -0.55 -26.50 20.62
N LEU A 40 -1.74 -26.82 20.10
CA LEU A 40 -1.94 -27.68 18.94
C LEU A 40 -2.33 -26.81 17.74
N HIS A 41 -1.43 -26.70 16.77
CA HIS A 41 -1.70 -26.05 15.50
C HIS A 41 -2.18 -27.06 14.45
N PHE A 42 -3.27 -26.73 13.76
CA PHE A 42 -3.83 -27.58 12.71
C PHE A 42 -4.67 -26.77 11.71
N THR A 43 -4.91 -27.36 10.54
CA THR A 43 -5.83 -26.82 9.54
C THR A 43 -7.18 -27.54 9.67
N TRP A 44 -8.26 -26.77 9.78
CA TRP A 44 -9.63 -27.27 9.78
C TRP A 44 -10.41 -26.62 8.65
N ARG A 45 -10.93 -27.42 7.70
CA ARG A 45 -11.79 -26.93 6.61
C ARG A 45 -11.16 -25.76 5.82
N GLY A 46 -9.84 -25.81 5.62
CA GLY A 46 -9.04 -24.78 4.96
C GLY A 46 -8.73 -23.53 5.79
N THR A 47 -9.00 -23.53 7.10
CA THR A 47 -8.65 -22.45 8.02
C THR A 47 -7.62 -22.91 9.05
N ALA A 48 -6.64 -22.05 9.37
CA ALA A 48 -5.67 -22.34 10.44
C ALA A 48 -6.35 -22.19 11.81
N ARG A 49 -6.11 -23.14 12.71
CA ARG A 49 -6.70 -23.21 14.04
C ARG A 49 -5.64 -23.57 15.08
N THR A 50 -5.94 -23.15 16.31
CA THR A 50 -5.14 -23.46 17.48
C THR A 50 -6.06 -23.93 18.58
N ALA A 51 -5.72 -25.05 19.22
CA ALA A 51 -6.31 -25.48 20.48
C ALA A 51 -5.23 -25.41 21.57
N GLU A 52 -5.64 -25.09 22.79
CA GLU A 52 -4.77 -25.12 23.97
C GLU A 52 -4.68 -26.54 24.50
N ILE A 53 -3.48 -26.95 24.90
CA ILE A 53 -3.23 -28.26 25.49
C ILE A 53 -2.74 -28.05 26.91
N VAL A 54 -3.25 -28.87 27.82
CA VAL A 54 -2.71 -28.97 29.18
C VAL A 54 -2.54 -30.45 29.51
N PHE A 55 -1.43 -30.80 30.15
CA PHE A 55 -1.14 -32.16 30.61
C PHE A 55 -1.12 -32.20 32.12
N GLY A 56 -1.73 -33.20 32.72
CA GLY A 56 -1.70 -33.42 34.17
C GLY A 56 -2.79 -34.39 34.60
N ASN A 57 -2.67 -34.90 35.82
CA ASN A 57 -3.70 -35.73 36.45
C ASN A 57 -4.98 -34.90 36.59
N VAL A 58 -6.05 -35.29 35.89
CA VAL A 58 -7.30 -34.51 35.88
C VAL A 58 -7.97 -34.56 37.24
N ALA A 59 -7.96 -35.73 37.88
CA ALA A 59 -8.50 -35.98 39.20
C ALA A 59 -7.86 -35.12 40.31
N ASP A 60 -6.55 -34.90 40.25
CA ASP A 60 -5.78 -34.15 41.26
C ASP A 60 -6.02 -32.63 41.13
N GLU A 61 -6.74 -32.04 42.09
CA GLU A 61 -7.05 -30.61 42.08
C GLU A 61 -5.85 -29.72 42.47
N ASP A 62 -4.83 -30.28 43.12
CA ASP A 62 -3.59 -29.59 43.47
C ASP A 62 -2.64 -29.56 42.27
N GLU A 63 -2.57 -30.64 41.49
CA GLU A 63 -1.80 -30.68 40.23
C GLU A 63 -2.48 -29.91 39.11
N LEU A 64 -3.80 -30.10 38.93
CA LEU A 64 -4.59 -29.47 37.87
C LEU A 64 -5.82 -28.72 38.43
N PRO A 65 -5.61 -27.50 38.94
CA PRO A 65 -6.69 -26.64 39.42
C PRO A 65 -7.71 -26.29 38.33
N ASP A 66 -8.93 -25.91 38.74
CA ASP A 66 -10.02 -25.61 37.81
C ASP A 66 -9.68 -24.56 36.75
N HIS A 67 -8.94 -23.52 37.13
CA HIS A 67 -8.56 -22.44 36.21
C HIS A 67 -7.59 -22.92 35.12
N ASP A 68 -6.79 -23.96 35.38
CA ASP A 68 -5.91 -24.58 34.41
C ASP A 68 -6.66 -25.50 33.44
N LEU A 69 -7.86 -25.94 33.81
CA LEU A 69 -8.77 -26.64 32.89
C LEU A 69 -9.53 -25.68 31.97
N MET A 70 -9.57 -24.38 32.27
CA MET A 70 -10.28 -23.38 31.44
C MET A 70 -9.38 -22.84 30.32
N PRO A 71 -9.92 -22.55 29.12
CA PRO A 71 -9.16 -21.86 28.07
C PRO A 71 -8.66 -20.49 28.56
N GLN A 72 -7.40 -20.17 28.27
CA GLN A 72 -6.78 -18.89 28.64
C GLN A 72 -7.05 -17.81 27.59
N GLU A 73 -7.18 -18.20 26.32
CA GLU A 73 -7.55 -17.33 25.24
C GLU A 73 -9.03 -17.47 24.87
N GLU A 74 -9.72 -16.35 24.77
CA GLU A 74 -11.12 -16.30 24.35
C GLU A 74 -11.30 -16.92 22.96
N GLY A 75 -12.39 -17.66 22.76
CA GLY A 75 -12.67 -18.28 21.47
C GLY A 75 -12.02 -19.66 21.26
N ARG A 76 -11.03 -20.06 22.08
CA ARG A 76 -10.33 -21.34 21.91
C ARG A 76 -10.94 -22.48 22.72
N TRP A 77 -10.60 -23.70 22.30
CA TRP A 77 -10.82 -24.91 23.08
C TRP A 77 -9.55 -25.26 23.84
N ARG A 78 -9.72 -25.76 25.07
CA ARG A 78 -8.67 -26.42 25.85
C ARG A 78 -8.90 -27.92 25.87
N ILE A 79 -7.87 -28.69 25.57
CA ILE A 79 -7.86 -30.15 25.63
C ILE A 79 -6.92 -30.54 26.78
N ALA A 80 -7.51 -31.04 27.87
CA ALA A 80 -6.77 -31.60 28.98
C ALA A 80 -6.41 -33.06 28.66
N ILE A 81 -5.14 -33.40 28.74
CA ILE A 81 -4.60 -34.72 28.40
C ILE A 81 -4.04 -35.34 29.67
N ASP A 82 -4.76 -36.31 30.19
CA ASP A 82 -4.35 -37.04 31.38
C ASP A 82 -3.26 -38.07 31.05
N LEU A 83 -2.52 -38.56 32.04
CA LEU A 83 -1.45 -39.53 31.89
C LEU A 83 -1.99 -40.96 32.02
N PRO A 84 -1.45 -41.93 31.26
CA PRO A 84 -1.94 -43.33 31.27
C PRO A 84 -1.47 -44.12 32.51
N PHE A 85 -1.17 -43.43 33.60
CA PHE A 85 -0.76 -43.99 34.87
C PHE A 85 -0.95 -42.91 35.96
N ASP A 86 -1.24 -43.37 37.17
CA ASP A 86 -1.22 -42.54 38.38
C ASP A 86 -0.32 -43.21 39.43
N GLU A 87 0.26 -42.38 40.31
CA GLU A 87 0.99 -42.79 41.51
C GLU A 87 0.13 -42.70 42.78
N GLY A 88 -1.03 -42.02 42.70
CA GLY A 88 -2.06 -41.99 43.73
C GLY A 88 -3.06 -43.15 43.63
N GLU A 89 -4.21 -42.99 44.31
CA GLU A 89 -5.34 -43.93 44.26
C GLU A 89 -6.39 -43.53 43.21
N TRP A 90 -6.10 -42.55 42.35
CA TRP A 90 -7.06 -42.06 41.36
C TRP A 90 -7.01 -42.94 40.11
N GLY A 91 -8.16 -43.34 39.62
CA GLY A 91 -8.31 -44.04 38.36
C GLY A 91 -9.10 -43.21 37.34
N PRO A 92 -9.28 -43.76 36.13
CA PRO A 92 -10.01 -43.08 35.06
C PRO A 92 -11.45 -42.67 35.45
N VAL A 93 -12.06 -43.38 36.39
CA VAL A 93 -13.42 -43.07 36.89
C VAL A 93 -13.40 -41.80 37.74
N GLU A 94 -12.37 -41.60 38.57
CA GLU A 94 -12.21 -40.40 39.36
C GLU A 94 -11.98 -39.17 38.48
N ASP A 95 -11.24 -39.31 37.36
CA ASP A 95 -11.06 -38.25 36.36
C ASP A 95 -12.39 -37.82 35.74
N VAL A 96 -13.21 -38.80 35.32
CA VAL A 96 -14.57 -38.54 34.81
C VAL A 96 -15.39 -37.81 35.86
N ASN A 97 -15.38 -38.29 37.11
CA ASN A 97 -16.13 -37.68 38.21
C ASN A 97 -15.67 -36.24 38.48
N ARG A 98 -14.37 -35.95 38.35
CA ARG A 98 -13.81 -34.60 38.52
C ARG A 98 -14.30 -33.64 37.45
N VAL A 99 -14.31 -34.06 36.18
CA VAL A 99 -14.87 -33.26 35.08
C VAL A 99 -16.38 -33.06 35.25
N GLN A 100 -17.12 -34.07 35.72
CA GLN A 100 -18.55 -33.96 36.05
C GLN A 100 -18.81 -32.97 37.19
N ARG A 101 -18.05 -33.04 38.29
CA ARG A 101 -18.13 -32.04 39.38
C ARG A 101 -17.83 -30.63 38.89
N LEU A 102 -16.84 -30.46 38.02
CA LEU A 102 -16.52 -29.16 37.42
C LEU A 102 -17.69 -28.67 36.53
N ARG A 103 -18.29 -29.57 35.74
CA ARG A 103 -19.47 -29.28 34.92
C ARG A 103 -20.66 -28.81 35.76
N GLU A 104 -20.93 -29.47 36.89
CA GLU A 104 -22.03 -29.12 37.81
C GLU A 104 -21.83 -27.75 38.49
N ARG A 105 -20.57 -27.39 38.79
CA ARG A 105 -20.22 -26.10 39.39
C ARG A 105 -20.39 -24.92 38.42
N GLN A 106 -20.26 -25.15 37.12
CA GLN A 106 -20.45 -24.12 36.09
C GLN A 106 -21.94 -23.90 35.80
N GLN A 107 -22.53 -22.88 36.42
CA GLN A 107 -23.88 -22.42 36.12
C GLN A 107 -23.87 -21.48 34.90
N GLY A 108 -24.47 -21.89 33.78
CA GLY A 108 -24.56 -21.08 32.56
C GLY A 108 -23.77 -21.65 31.38
N GLU A 109 -23.06 -20.79 30.63
CA GLU A 109 -22.21 -21.23 29.52
C GLU A 109 -20.98 -21.95 30.06
N ARG A 110 -20.85 -23.24 29.71
CA ARG A 110 -19.74 -24.07 30.18
C ARG A 110 -18.46 -23.73 29.40
N SER A 111 -17.33 -23.77 30.09
CA SER A 111 -16.01 -23.54 29.49
C SER A 111 -15.73 -24.53 28.37
N ARG A 112 -15.07 -24.07 27.30
CA ARG A 112 -14.72 -24.88 26.12
C ARG A 112 -13.56 -25.83 26.42
N THR A 113 -13.81 -26.82 27.26
CA THR A 113 -12.82 -27.80 27.71
C THR A 113 -13.27 -29.21 27.40
N VAL A 114 -12.34 -30.05 26.95
CA VAL A 114 -12.50 -31.49 26.88
C VAL A 114 -11.33 -32.19 27.58
N ALA A 115 -11.62 -33.20 28.38
CA ALA A 115 -10.63 -34.10 28.93
C ALA A 115 -10.49 -35.33 28.03
N TRP A 116 -9.27 -35.67 27.66
CA TRP A 116 -8.92 -36.91 26.98
C TRP A 116 -8.24 -37.84 27.99
N LEU A 117 -9.04 -38.77 28.49
CA LEU A 117 -8.71 -39.64 29.61
C LEU A 117 -8.20 -40.99 29.08
N PRO A 118 -7.00 -41.43 29.43
CA PRO A 118 -6.48 -42.73 29.05
C PRO A 118 -6.95 -43.83 30.02
N ALA A 119 -7.02 -45.06 29.54
CA ALA A 119 -6.96 -46.23 30.43
C ALA A 119 -5.53 -46.38 31.00
N HIS A 120 -5.41 -46.97 32.18
CA HIS A 120 -4.10 -47.16 32.79
C HIS A 120 -3.26 -48.25 32.10
N LEU A 121 -1.94 -48.07 32.10
CA LEU A 121 -0.99 -49.08 31.70
C LEU A 121 -1.12 -50.33 32.57
N SER A 122 -0.93 -51.51 31.97
CA SER A 122 -0.78 -52.74 32.74
C SER A 122 0.45 -52.64 33.67
N ALA A 123 0.46 -53.40 34.76
CA ALA A 123 1.62 -53.45 35.66
C ALA A 123 2.93 -53.78 34.91
N GLN A 124 2.84 -54.63 33.88
CA GLN A 124 3.99 -54.97 33.03
C GLN A 124 4.45 -53.78 32.18
N ARG A 125 3.54 -53.11 31.44
CA ARG A 125 3.93 -51.94 30.62
C ARG A 125 4.41 -50.79 31.47
N PHE A 126 3.85 -50.60 32.66
CA PHE A 126 4.31 -49.58 33.58
C PHE A 126 5.74 -49.85 34.06
N GLN A 127 6.09 -51.11 34.36
CA GLN A 127 7.49 -51.48 34.65
C GLN A 127 8.43 -51.22 33.45
N ASP A 128 7.99 -51.53 32.24
CA ASP A 128 8.76 -51.27 31.02
C ASP A 128 8.91 -49.75 30.76
N PHE A 129 7.90 -48.95 31.07
CA PHE A 129 7.99 -47.49 31.06
C PHE A 129 8.97 -46.95 32.09
N ARG A 130 8.93 -47.44 33.34
CA ARG A 130 9.91 -47.07 34.38
C ARG A 130 11.34 -47.40 33.97
N ARG A 131 11.54 -48.56 33.35
CA ARG A 131 12.84 -48.94 32.78
C ARG A 131 13.26 -48.01 31.65
N LEU A 132 12.34 -47.60 30.78
CA LEU A 132 12.59 -46.61 29.73
C LEU A 132 13.04 -45.27 30.33
N VAL A 133 12.42 -44.80 31.41
CA VAL A 133 12.80 -43.56 32.11
C VAL A 133 14.25 -43.63 32.59
N VAL A 134 14.64 -44.73 33.23
CA VAL A 134 16.02 -44.93 33.70
C VAL A 134 17.01 -44.88 32.54
N ILE A 135 16.73 -45.59 31.46
CA ILE A 135 17.64 -45.69 30.32
C ILE A 135 17.72 -44.35 29.58
N ASP A 136 16.59 -43.68 29.34
CA ASP A 136 16.54 -42.37 28.69
C ASP A 136 17.35 -41.32 29.45
N LYS A 137 17.19 -41.27 30.78
CA LYS A 137 17.96 -40.35 31.64
C LYS A 137 19.42 -40.72 31.76
N ALA A 138 19.75 -42.01 31.76
CA ALA A 138 21.14 -42.46 31.77
C ALA A 138 21.89 -42.05 30.49
N LEU A 139 21.22 -42.14 29.34
CA LEU A 139 21.80 -41.81 28.03
C LEU A 139 21.72 -40.33 27.65
N ALA A 140 21.01 -39.50 28.43
CA ALA A 140 20.82 -38.08 28.12
C ALA A 140 22.11 -37.23 28.22
N ASP A 141 23.06 -37.65 29.06
CA ASP A 141 24.33 -36.96 29.28
C ASP A 141 25.48 -37.97 29.20
N GLU A 142 26.33 -37.80 28.18
CA GLU A 142 27.45 -38.69 27.91
C GLU A 142 28.53 -38.65 29.01
N HIS A 143 28.80 -37.46 29.58
CA HIS A 143 29.78 -37.33 30.65
C HIS A 143 29.29 -37.99 31.94
N ARG A 144 28.01 -37.80 32.28
CA ARG A 144 27.39 -38.42 33.45
C ARG A 144 27.29 -39.94 33.29
N PHE A 145 26.98 -40.41 32.09
CA PHE A 145 26.98 -41.84 31.76
C PHE A 145 28.36 -42.46 32.04
N ASP A 146 29.41 -41.84 31.53
CA ASP A 146 30.78 -42.35 31.63
C ASP A 146 31.35 -42.34 33.05
N THR A 147 31.00 -41.32 33.83
CA THR A 147 31.58 -41.11 35.16
C THR A 147 30.76 -41.74 36.28
N GLN A 148 29.44 -41.63 36.26
CA GLN A 148 28.57 -42.04 37.37
C GLN A 148 27.96 -43.43 37.18
N TYR A 149 27.45 -43.73 35.98
CA TYR A 149 26.71 -44.97 35.75
C TYR A 149 27.58 -46.11 35.25
N ALA A 150 28.55 -45.80 34.40
CA ALA A 150 29.47 -46.76 33.77
C ALA A 150 30.94 -46.55 34.19
N GLY A 151 31.20 -45.82 35.28
CA GLY A 151 32.54 -45.53 35.77
C GLY A 151 33.32 -46.78 36.22
N HIS A 152 32.62 -47.85 36.61
CA HIS A 152 33.21 -49.15 36.94
C HIS A 152 33.58 -50.01 35.72
N LEU A 153 33.24 -49.56 34.50
CA LEU A 153 33.53 -50.27 33.26
C LEU A 153 34.73 -49.65 32.53
N ASN A 154 35.54 -50.49 31.89
CA ASN A 154 36.57 -50.05 30.94
C ASN A 154 35.94 -49.47 29.65
N ALA A 155 36.74 -48.81 28.81
CA ALA A 155 36.26 -48.10 27.63
C ALA A 155 35.47 -48.99 26.64
N ASP A 156 35.97 -50.18 26.34
CA ASP A 156 35.31 -51.11 25.40
C ASP A 156 33.97 -51.62 25.94
N ASN A 157 33.93 -52.01 27.22
CA ASN A 157 32.70 -52.47 27.86
C ASN A 157 31.69 -51.33 28.02
N ARG A 158 32.15 -50.10 28.21
CA ARG A 158 31.30 -48.91 28.28
C ARG A 158 30.63 -48.62 26.94
N SER A 159 31.40 -48.60 25.85
CA SER A 159 30.88 -48.43 24.49
C SER A 159 29.86 -49.51 24.16
N ARG A 160 30.17 -50.78 24.47
CA ARG A 160 29.24 -51.91 24.28
C ARG A 160 27.97 -51.78 25.12
N ALA A 161 28.09 -51.35 26.38
CA ALA A 161 26.94 -51.16 27.25
C ALA A 161 26.03 -50.02 26.75
N LYS A 162 26.60 -48.92 26.26
CA LYS A 162 25.86 -47.79 25.67
C LYS A 162 25.04 -48.24 24.46
N GLY A 163 25.65 -48.94 23.49
CA GLY A 163 24.94 -49.43 22.31
C GLY A 163 23.80 -50.41 22.62
N LEU A 164 23.97 -51.28 23.63
CA LEU A 164 22.89 -52.16 24.10
C LEU A 164 21.73 -51.38 24.76
N LEU A 165 22.04 -50.34 25.53
CA LEU A 165 21.04 -49.49 26.16
C LEU A 165 20.28 -48.65 25.13
N GLU A 166 20.96 -48.13 24.10
CA GLU A 166 20.33 -47.44 22.97
C GLU A 166 19.33 -48.35 22.25
N THR A 167 19.74 -49.59 21.93
CA THR A 167 18.85 -50.60 21.32
C THR A 167 17.66 -50.93 22.21
N GLN A 168 17.88 -51.11 23.52
CA GLN A 168 16.79 -51.37 24.46
C GLN A 168 15.84 -50.17 24.59
N ARG A 169 16.38 -48.94 24.60
CA ARG A 169 15.59 -47.70 24.63
C ARG A 169 14.65 -47.63 23.44
N GLU A 170 15.14 -47.89 22.23
CA GLU A 170 14.31 -47.89 21.01
C GLU A 170 13.19 -48.92 21.06
N ALA A 171 13.49 -50.14 21.53
CA ALA A 171 12.48 -51.19 21.67
C ALA A 171 11.40 -50.84 22.70
N LEU A 172 11.81 -50.38 23.89
CA LEU A 172 10.89 -49.94 24.94
C LEU A 172 10.07 -48.72 24.50
N LEU A 173 10.68 -47.77 23.81
CA LEU A 173 9.99 -46.60 23.26
C LEU A 173 8.86 -47.01 22.32
N LYS A 174 9.12 -47.94 21.40
CA LYS A 174 8.10 -48.47 20.48
C LYS A 174 6.96 -49.16 21.23
N GLN A 175 7.27 -49.95 22.25
CA GLN A 175 6.26 -50.66 23.07
C GLN A 175 5.40 -49.67 23.87
N VAL A 176 6.03 -48.71 24.56
CA VAL A 176 5.34 -47.68 25.35
C VAL A 176 4.44 -46.82 24.46
N LYS A 177 4.92 -46.36 23.30
CA LYS A 177 4.10 -45.60 22.34
C LYS A 177 2.89 -46.42 21.84
N GLY A 178 3.09 -47.72 21.60
CA GLY A 178 2.01 -48.64 21.26
C GLY A 178 0.98 -48.78 22.38
N ALA A 179 1.42 -48.90 23.63
CA ALA A 179 0.55 -48.95 24.80
C ALA A 179 -0.21 -47.64 25.03
N PHE A 180 0.45 -46.47 24.86
CA PHE A 180 -0.22 -45.17 24.91
C PHE A 180 -1.35 -45.09 23.88
N LYS A 181 -1.11 -45.52 22.64
CA LYS A 181 -2.16 -45.56 21.61
C LYS A 181 -3.37 -46.39 22.03
N GLN A 182 -3.17 -47.52 22.71
CA GLN A 182 -4.26 -48.34 23.26
C GLN A 182 -4.95 -47.64 24.44
N ALA A 183 -4.17 -47.02 25.33
CA ALA A 183 -4.64 -46.32 26.52
C ALA A 183 -5.61 -45.18 26.16
N TYR A 184 -5.30 -44.39 25.13
CA TYR A 184 -6.17 -43.29 24.67
C TYR A 184 -7.30 -43.74 23.73
N GLY A 185 -7.60 -45.04 23.61
CA GLY A 185 -8.72 -45.54 22.82
C GLY A 185 -8.54 -45.50 21.30
N LEU A 186 -7.31 -45.36 20.80
CA LEU A 186 -7.01 -45.30 19.36
C LEU A 186 -6.59 -46.65 18.77
N ALA A 187 -6.42 -47.68 19.62
CA ALA A 187 -6.13 -49.05 19.24
C ALA A 187 -6.85 -50.02 20.17
N GLN A 188 -7.02 -51.27 19.71
CA GLN A 188 -7.62 -52.32 20.52
C GLN A 188 -6.78 -52.57 21.77
N LYS A 189 -7.42 -52.53 22.94
CA LYS A 189 -6.79 -52.79 24.23
C LYS A 189 -6.38 -54.24 24.34
N GLN A 190 -5.12 -54.47 24.72
CA GLN A 190 -4.59 -55.76 25.11
C GLN A 190 -4.34 -55.72 26.62
N ALA A 191 -4.82 -56.73 27.36
CA ALA A 191 -4.64 -56.79 28.82
C ALA A 191 -3.15 -56.82 29.25
N ALA A 192 -2.27 -57.29 28.35
CA ALA A 192 -0.82 -57.23 28.55
C ALA A 192 -0.28 -55.80 28.50
N ASP A 193 -0.99 -54.87 27.86
CA ASP A 193 -0.55 -53.51 27.61
C ASP A 193 -1.26 -52.46 28.49
N VAL A 194 -2.58 -52.57 28.62
CA VAL A 194 -3.44 -51.64 29.35
C VAL A 194 -4.52 -52.39 30.11
N VAL A 195 -5.02 -51.80 31.19
CA VAL A 195 -6.18 -52.33 31.92
C VAL A 195 -7.45 -52.09 31.07
N PRO A 196 -8.24 -53.12 30.75
CA PRO A 196 -9.36 -53.00 29.80
C PRO A 196 -10.69 -52.63 30.49
N ASP A 197 -10.65 -51.80 31.54
CA ASP A 197 -11.79 -51.48 32.42
C ASP A 197 -12.44 -50.12 32.15
N PHE A 198 -11.91 -49.34 31.22
CA PHE A 198 -12.36 -47.97 30.95
C PHE A 198 -12.41 -47.66 29.45
N ASP A 199 -13.56 -47.25 28.91
CA ASP A 199 -13.73 -46.91 27.48
C ASP A 199 -14.17 -45.45 27.21
N ASP A 200 -14.55 -44.69 28.23
CA ASP A 200 -15.10 -43.32 28.11
C ASP A 200 -13.99 -42.25 28.01
N HIS A 201 -13.17 -42.35 26.96
CA HIS A 201 -11.94 -41.57 26.82
C HIS A 201 -12.13 -40.06 26.61
N LEU A 202 -13.31 -39.56 26.24
CA LEU A 202 -13.54 -38.14 25.95
C LEU A 202 -14.67 -37.58 26.80
N VAL A 203 -14.34 -36.68 27.71
CA VAL A 203 -15.31 -36.03 28.60
C VAL A 203 -15.25 -34.52 28.40
N ALA A 204 -16.22 -33.98 27.68
CA ALA A 204 -16.34 -32.54 27.47
C ALA A 204 -17.08 -31.87 28.64
N LEU A 205 -16.74 -30.62 28.98
CA LEU A 205 -17.59 -29.81 29.86
C LEU A 205 -18.91 -29.43 29.17
N PRO A 206 -18.91 -28.81 27.98
CA PRO A 206 -20.12 -28.58 27.21
C PRO A 206 -20.65 -29.89 26.62
N ASP A 207 -21.96 -29.95 26.39
CA ASP A 207 -22.60 -31.10 25.77
C ASP A 207 -22.33 -31.05 24.25
N VAL A 208 -21.32 -31.80 23.79
CA VAL A 208 -20.90 -31.87 22.38
C VAL A 208 -21.34 -33.20 21.77
N ASP A 209 -22.29 -33.13 20.83
CA ASP A 209 -22.81 -34.30 20.15
C ASP A 209 -21.76 -34.99 19.25
N GLY A 210 -21.76 -36.32 19.25
CA GLY A 210 -20.97 -37.13 18.32
C GLY A 210 -19.46 -37.09 18.57
N LEU A 211 -19.00 -36.67 19.76
CA LEU A 211 -17.60 -36.69 20.15
C LEU A 211 -17.11 -38.15 20.29
N THR A 212 -16.34 -38.63 19.31
CA THR A 212 -15.85 -40.01 19.27
C THR A 212 -14.46 -40.10 18.65
N LEU A 213 -13.69 -41.09 19.11
CA LEU A 213 -12.40 -41.48 18.56
C LEU A 213 -12.57 -42.50 17.43
N SER A 214 -11.59 -42.58 16.53
CA SER A 214 -11.59 -43.60 15.48
C SER A 214 -10.43 -44.57 15.69
N PHE A 215 -10.74 -45.86 15.76
CA PHE A 215 -9.72 -46.91 15.84
C PHE A 215 -8.76 -46.83 14.65
N GLY A 216 -7.48 -47.05 14.90
CA GLY A 216 -6.43 -47.08 13.88
C GLY A 216 -5.73 -45.74 13.66
N GLN A 217 -6.34 -44.60 14.04
CA GLN A 217 -5.71 -43.28 13.92
C GLN A 217 -4.42 -43.17 14.77
N SER A 218 -3.46 -42.37 14.32
CA SER A 218 -2.33 -41.97 15.18
C SER A 218 -2.83 -41.04 16.30
N LEU A 219 -2.04 -40.85 17.37
CA LEU A 219 -2.34 -39.84 18.39
C LEU A 219 -2.47 -38.44 17.76
N ARG A 220 -1.58 -38.13 16.80
CA ARG A 220 -1.58 -36.91 15.99
C ARG A 220 -2.90 -36.67 15.26
N ASP A 221 -3.44 -37.70 14.61
CA ASP A 221 -4.69 -37.58 13.85
C ASP A 221 -5.91 -37.59 14.77
N GLY A 222 -5.86 -38.40 15.84
CA GLY A 222 -6.92 -38.49 16.83
C GLY A 222 -7.22 -37.16 17.50
N ILE A 223 -6.18 -36.44 17.96
CA ILE A 223 -6.38 -35.13 18.59
C ILE A 223 -6.94 -34.08 17.61
N ARG A 224 -6.51 -34.12 16.35
CA ARG A 224 -6.98 -33.20 15.30
C ARG A 224 -8.43 -33.52 14.89
N HIS A 225 -8.80 -34.79 14.89
CA HIS A 225 -10.18 -35.24 14.66
C HIS A 225 -11.11 -34.77 15.78
N VAL A 226 -10.68 -34.95 17.04
CA VAL A 226 -11.40 -34.43 18.22
C VAL A 226 -11.55 -32.91 18.12
N ALA A 227 -10.46 -32.18 17.93
CA ALA A 227 -10.49 -30.71 17.80
C ALA A 227 -11.37 -30.25 16.62
N GLY A 228 -11.36 -30.98 15.50
CA GLY A 228 -12.25 -30.73 14.36
C GLY A 228 -13.73 -30.88 14.70
N LYS A 229 -14.12 -31.88 15.50
CA LYS A 229 -15.50 -32.06 15.98
C LYS A 229 -15.93 -30.94 16.93
N LEU A 230 -15.04 -30.53 17.84
CA LEU A 230 -15.29 -29.39 18.73
C LEU A 230 -15.54 -28.10 17.94
N LEU A 231 -14.79 -27.89 16.85
CA LEU A 231 -14.98 -26.75 15.96
C LEU A 231 -16.27 -26.83 15.13
N VAL A 232 -16.74 -28.02 14.75
CA VAL A 232 -18.07 -28.18 14.11
C VAL A 232 -19.18 -27.75 15.06
N HIS A 233 -19.09 -28.14 16.33
CA HIS A 233 -20.04 -27.68 17.36
C HIS A 233 -19.97 -26.16 17.57
N GLN A 234 -18.77 -25.60 17.60
CA GLN A 234 -18.57 -24.15 17.80
C GLN A 234 -18.99 -23.31 16.59
N TYR A 235 -18.77 -23.81 15.37
CA TYR A 235 -18.98 -23.09 14.12
C TYR A 235 -19.80 -23.92 13.12
N PRO A 236 -21.08 -24.20 13.41
CA PRO A 236 -21.93 -25.06 12.60
C PRO A 236 -22.17 -24.49 11.18
N ALA A 237 -22.06 -23.17 11.00
CA ALA A 237 -22.22 -22.51 9.69
C ALA A 237 -20.90 -22.19 8.99
N HIS A 238 -19.77 -22.77 9.43
CA HIS A 238 -18.50 -22.66 8.71
C HIS A 238 -18.71 -23.00 7.22
N PRO A 239 -18.05 -22.31 6.27
CA PRO A 239 -18.25 -22.51 4.83
C PRO A 239 -18.40 -23.98 4.40
N ASP A 240 -19.46 -24.22 3.61
CA ASP A 240 -19.82 -25.50 3.00
C ASP A 240 -20.17 -25.25 1.50
N PRO A 241 -19.47 -25.88 0.53
CA PRO A 241 -18.30 -26.74 0.71
C PRO A 241 -17.15 -26.01 1.40
N ASP A 242 -16.23 -26.74 2.03
CA ASP A 242 -15.16 -26.12 2.82
C ASP A 242 -14.06 -25.45 1.95
N LEU A 243 -13.14 -24.74 2.61
CA LEU A 243 -12.05 -24.00 1.96
C LEU A 243 -10.84 -24.91 1.64
N ASP A 244 -10.97 -26.23 1.73
CA ASP A 244 -9.96 -27.23 1.38
C ASP A 244 -10.62 -28.47 0.75
N PRO A 245 -11.32 -28.31 -0.40
CA PRO A 245 -12.15 -29.36 -0.98
C PRO A 245 -11.37 -30.61 -1.40
N ASP A 246 -10.06 -30.46 -1.64
CA ASP A 246 -9.14 -31.54 -2.00
C ASP A 246 -8.46 -32.18 -0.76
N ALA A 247 -8.85 -31.79 0.45
CA ALA A 247 -8.31 -32.26 1.74
C ALA A 247 -6.77 -32.18 1.81
N THR A 248 -6.19 -31.09 1.31
CA THR A 248 -4.73 -30.89 1.24
C THR A 248 -4.09 -30.57 2.59
N GLY A 249 -4.89 -30.21 3.60
CA GLY A 249 -4.42 -29.72 4.90
C GLY A 249 -3.83 -28.30 4.83
N THR A 250 -3.98 -27.59 3.72
CA THR A 250 -3.38 -26.26 3.52
C THR A 250 -4.39 -25.16 3.84
N ALA A 251 -4.07 -24.31 4.82
CA ALA A 251 -4.90 -23.15 5.14
C ALA A 251 -4.87 -22.08 4.04
N VAL A 252 -5.97 -21.36 3.86
CA VAL A 252 -6.05 -20.19 2.99
C VAL A 252 -5.12 -19.09 3.51
N ARG A 253 -4.38 -18.42 2.61
CA ARG A 253 -3.45 -17.35 2.97
C ARG A 253 -4.02 -15.97 2.63
N SER A 254 -3.52 -14.93 3.29
CA SER A 254 -3.91 -13.54 3.00
C SER A 254 -3.56 -13.10 1.56
N ALA A 255 -2.52 -13.69 0.94
CA ALA A 255 -2.21 -13.42 -0.47
C ALA A 255 -3.33 -13.93 -1.41
N ASP A 256 -3.94 -15.06 -1.07
CA ASP A 256 -5.02 -15.67 -1.84
C ASP A 256 -6.27 -14.77 -1.83
N THR A 257 -6.59 -14.15 -0.68
CA THR A 257 -7.73 -13.25 -0.55
C THR A 257 -7.57 -11.97 -1.36
N LYS A 258 -6.36 -11.42 -1.47
CA LYS A 258 -6.09 -10.25 -2.33
C LYS A 258 -6.43 -10.55 -3.78
N LYS A 259 -6.01 -11.72 -4.27
CA LYS A 259 -6.23 -12.16 -5.64
C LYS A 259 -7.72 -12.39 -5.94
N VAL A 260 -8.43 -13.04 -5.01
CA VAL A 260 -9.89 -13.20 -5.09
C VAL A 260 -10.59 -11.85 -5.13
N PHE A 261 -10.19 -10.92 -4.26
CA PHE A 261 -10.80 -9.60 -4.17
C PHE A 261 -10.64 -8.78 -5.45
N THR A 262 -9.51 -8.89 -6.15
CA THR A 262 -9.31 -8.26 -7.47
C THR A 262 -10.41 -8.66 -8.46
N HIS A 263 -10.71 -9.97 -8.55
CA HIS A 263 -11.76 -10.48 -9.44
C HIS A 263 -13.16 -10.10 -8.97
N VAL A 264 -13.42 -10.13 -7.66
CA VAL A 264 -14.70 -9.67 -7.08
C VAL A 264 -14.94 -8.19 -7.39
N ARG A 265 -13.92 -7.33 -7.23
CA ARG A 265 -13.99 -5.91 -7.58
C ARG A 265 -14.26 -5.72 -9.07
N ALA A 266 -13.54 -6.42 -9.93
CA ALA A 266 -13.73 -6.33 -11.38
C ALA A 266 -15.15 -6.78 -11.80
N ALA A 267 -15.69 -7.84 -11.18
CA ALA A 267 -17.07 -8.28 -11.39
C ALA A 267 -18.08 -7.23 -10.91
N ALA A 268 -17.86 -6.59 -9.76
CA ALA A 268 -18.72 -5.52 -9.27
C ALA A 268 -18.70 -4.26 -10.15
N GLU A 269 -17.58 -4.02 -10.87
CA GLU A 269 -17.45 -2.94 -11.85
C GLU A 269 -18.11 -3.25 -13.19
N ALA A 270 -18.33 -4.53 -13.51
CA ALA A 270 -18.97 -4.96 -14.75
C ALA A 270 -20.48 -4.71 -14.73
N ARG A 271 -21.06 -4.40 -15.89
CA ARG A 271 -22.49 -4.04 -16.02
C ARG A 271 -23.44 -5.18 -15.64
N ASP A 272 -23.04 -6.42 -15.91
CA ASP A 272 -23.81 -7.64 -15.65
C ASP A 272 -23.32 -8.39 -14.40
N GLY A 273 -22.38 -7.81 -13.63
CA GLY A 273 -21.83 -8.45 -12.43
C GLY A 273 -20.89 -9.62 -12.73
N ARG A 274 -20.37 -9.72 -13.97
CA ARG A 274 -19.56 -10.86 -14.43
C ARG A 274 -18.20 -10.42 -14.94
N VAL A 275 -17.18 -11.21 -14.64
CA VAL A 275 -15.82 -10.99 -15.16
C VAL A 275 -15.21 -12.30 -15.62
N GLU A 276 -14.45 -12.25 -16.71
CA GLU A 276 -13.65 -13.40 -17.14
C GLU A 276 -12.47 -13.59 -16.19
N VAL A 277 -12.30 -14.81 -15.68
CA VAL A 277 -11.22 -15.16 -14.76
C VAL A 277 -10.15 -15.97 -15.52
N PRO A 278 -8.87 -15.57 -15.47
CA PRO A 278 -7.76 -16.32 -16.06
C PRO A 278 -7.73 -17.76 -15.55
N ALA A 279 -7.39 -18.71 -16.43
CA ALA A 279 -7.41 -20.14 -16.10
C ALA A 279 -6.62 -20.50 -14.82
N ALA A 280 -5.50 -19.81 -14.58
CA ALA A 280 -4.65 -19.98 -13.39
C ALA A 280 -5.35 -19.63 -12.06
N ASP A 281 -6.43 -18.85 -12.11
CA ASP A 281 -7.09 -18.26 -10.94
C ASP A 281 -8.43 -18.94 -10.64
N ARG A 282 -8.98 -19.71 -11.59
CA ARG A 282 -10.33 -20.29 -11.49
C ARG A 282 -10.47 -21.25 -10.31
N ARG A 283 -9.46 -22.11 -10.08
CA ARG A 283 -9.45 -23.01 -8.91
C ARG A 283 -9.44 -22.24 -7.60
N LEU A 284 -8.72 -21.12 -7.54
CA LEU A 284 -8.68 -20.25 -6.36
C LEU A 284 -10.03 -19.60 -6.10
N MET A 285 -10.68 -19.09 -7.16
CA MET A 285 -12.02 -18.51 -7.08
C MET A 285 -13.06 -19.55 -6.65
N GLN A 286 -13.02 -20.77 -7.18
CA GLN A 286 -13.90 -21.87 -6.75
C GLN A 286 -13.69 -22.21 -5.27
N ARG A 287 -12.43 -22.31 -4.84
CA ARG A 287 -12.04 -22.68 -3.48
C ARG A 287 -12.42 -21.64 -2.43
N ILE A 288 -12.42 -20.34 -2.76
CA ILE A 288 -12.62 -19.27 -1.76
C ILE A 288 -13.93 -18.52 -1.98
N ALA A 289 -14.19 -18.01 -3.19
CA ALA A 289 -15.31 -17.10 -3.43
C ALA A 289 -16.67 -17.81 -3.32
N GLY A 290 -16.75 -19.07 -3.75
CA GLY A 290 -17.95 -19.91 -3.65
C GLY A 290 -18.36 -20.19 -2.20
N PRO A 291 -17.51 -20.87 -1.41
CA PRO A 291 -17.75 -21.16 0.01
C PRO A 291 -18.06 -19.91 0.86
N LEU A 292 -17.40 -18.78 0.56
CA LEU A 292 -17.67 -17.51 1.22
C LEU A 292 -18.93 -16.79 0.68
N ARG A 293 -19.68 -17.37 -0.25
CA ARG A 293 -20.89 -16.78 -0.86
C ARG A 293 -20.67 -15.41 -1.51
N LEU A 294 -19.45 -15.14 -1.99
CA LEU A 294 -19.11 -13.91 -2.73
C LEU A 294 -19.59 -13.94 -4.18
N GLY A 295 -19.80 -15.14 -4.72
CA GLY A 295 -20.20 -15.37 -6.09
C GLY A 295 -19.93 -16.80 -6.51
N GLN A 296 -20.21 -17.11 -7.77
CA GLN A 296 -19.97 -18.43 -8.34
C GLN A 296 -18.98 -18.35 -9.50
N GLN A 297 -17.90 -19.12 -9.40
CA GLN A 297 -16.99 -19.34 -10.52
C GLN A 297 -17.59 -20.40 -11.47
N LYS A 298 -17.94 -19.99 -12.69
CA LYS A 298 -18.31 -20.87 -13.82
C LYS A 298 -17.04 -21.28 -14.60
N GLU A 299 -17.18 -21.79 -15.82
CA GLU A 299 -16.05 -22.27 -16.63
C GLU A 299 -15.04 -21.18 -16.99
N ALA A 300 -15.51 -20.01 -17.42
CA ALA A 300 -14.66 -18.86 -17.77
C ALA A 300 -14.96 -17.61 -16.93
N TYR A 301 -16.20 -17.44 -16.50
CA TYR A 301 -16.67 -16.23 -15.82
C TYR A 301 -16.92 -16.45 -14.34
N PHE A 302 -16.58 -15.46 -13.53
CA PHE A 302 -17.05 -15.33 -12.16
C PHE A 302 -18.30 -14.43 -12.14
N GLU A 303 -19.35 -14.89 -11.48
CA GLU A 303 -20.62 -14.18 -11.32
C GLU A 303 -20.80 -13.77 -9.86
N LEU A 304 -20.96 -12.46 -9.62
CA LEU A 304 -21.07 -11.88 -8.28
C LEU A 304 -22.38 -12.28 -7.58
N SER A 305 -22.32 -12.53 -6.27
CA SER A 305 -23.49 -12.85 -5.43
C SER A 305 -24.00 -11.63 -4.68
N TRP A 306 -25.32 -11.56 -4.51
CA TRP A 306 -26.00 -10.53 -3.70
C TRP A 306 -26.28 -10.94 -2.25
N TYR A 307 -25.86 -12.15 -1.85
CA TYR A 307 -26.11 -12.70 -0.52
C TYR A 307 -25.70 -11.77 0.62
N TRP A 308 -24.44 -11.30 0.63
CA TRP A 308 -23.93 -10.45 1.71
C TRP A 308 -24.57 -9.05 1.72
N PRO A 309 -24.74 -8.36 0.58
CA PRO A 309 -25.53 -7.14 0.53
C PRO A 309 -26.94 -7.29 1.10
N ASP A 310 -27.65 -8.37 0.79
CA ASP A 310 -29.00 -8.60 1.32
C ASP A 310 -28.98 -8.87 2.82
N HIS A 311 -28.09 -9.76 3.26
CA HIS A 311 -27.89 -10.12 4.67
C HIS A 311 -27.57 -8.91 5.55
N PHE A 312 -26.57 -8.11 5.18
CA PHE A 312 -26.18 -6.95 5.97
C PHE A 312 -27.23 -5.84 5.94
N ARG A 313 -27.94 -5.63 4.81
CA ARG A 313 -29.04 -4.65 4.75
C ARG A 313 -30.22 -5.07 5.62
N GLN A 314 -30.54 -6.36 5.65
CA GLN A 314 -31.59 -6.90 6.51
C GLN A 314 -31.24 -6.67 8.00
N LEU A 315 -30.02 -7.02 8.42
CA LEU A 315 -29.57 -6.83 9.80
C LEU A 315 -29.49 -5.34 10.19
N ALA A 316 -28.98 -4.49 9.30
CA ALA A 316 -28.95 -3.05 9.52
C ALA A 316 -30.36 -2.48 9.73
N ARG A 317 -31.35 -2.91 8.94
CA ARG A 317 -32.75 -2.50 9.11
C ARG A 317 -33.34 -3.01 10.42
N SER A 318 -33.13 -4.28 10.78
CA SER A 318 -33.68 -4.85 12.02
C SER A 318 -33.08 -4.22 13.28
N GLN A 319 -31.83 -3.76 13.22
CA GLN A 319 -31.14 -3.12 14.35
C GLN A 319 -31.21 -1.58 14.31
N GLY A 320 -31.91 -1.00 13.34
CA GLY A 320 -32.06 0.46 13.23
C GLY A 320 -30.77 1.21 12.87
N VAL A 321 -29.78 0.54 12.29
CA VAL A 321 -28.48 1.13 11.90
C VAL A 321 -28.63 1.85 10.56
N THR A 322 -28.61 3.18 10.58
CA THR A 322 -28.86 4.03 9.39
C THR A 322 -27.63 4.81 8.92
N GLY A 323 -26.53 4.77 9.68
CA GLY A 323 -25.31 5.54 9.42
C GLY A 323 -24.13 4.70 8.93
N TYR A 324 -23.02 4.81 9.65
CA TYR A 324 -21.81 4.04 9.39
C TYR A 324 -22.01 2.57 9.80
N LEU A 325 -21.61 1.65 8.91
CA LEU A 325 -21.52 0.24 9.23
C LEU A 325 -20.07 -0.06 9.65
N SER A 326 -19.81 -0.17 10.95
CA SER A 326 -18.46 -0.43 11.46
C SER A 326 -17.96 -1.80 10.99
N LEU A 327 -16.64 -1.94 10.81
CA LEU A 327 -16.05 -3.23 10.43
C LEU A 327 -16.38 -4.30 11.47
N ILE A 328 -16.21 -3.99 12.76
CA ILE A 328 -16.52 -4.89 13.88
C ILE A 328 -17.97 -5.41 13.78
N THR A 329 -18.93 -4.51 13.62
CA THR A 329 -20.34 -4.88 13.47
C THR A 329 -20.57 -5.78 12.26
N LEU A 330 -19.94 -5.47 11.12
CA LEU A 330 -20.10 -6.27 9.91
C LEU A 330 -19.44 -7.64 10.03
N THR A 331 -18.28 -7.76 10.69
CA THR A 331 -17.64 -9.04 10.96
C THR A 331 -18.48 -9.87 11.94
N ASP A 332 -19.03 -9.27 12.98
CA ASP A 332 -19.95 -9.95 13.91
C ASP A 332 -21.20 -10.47 13.19
N TRP A 333 -21.72 -9.70 12.23
CA TRP A 333 -22.86 -10.10 11.41
C TRP A 333 -22.53 -11.25 10.43
N THR A 334 -21.25 -11.52 10.14
CA THR A 334 -20.89 -12.72 9.37
C THR A 334 -21.18 -14.02 10.13
N ASP A 335 -21.21 -13.97 11.46
CA ASP A 335 -21.52 -15.07 12.37
C ASP A 335 -23.02 -15.13 12.76
N ARG A 336 -23.89 -14.49 11.96
CA ARG A 336 -25.34 -14.53 12.12
C ARG A 336 -26.01 -15.22 10.92
N PRO A 337 -27.08 -16.02 11.11
CA PRO A 337 -27.70 -16.38 12.40
C PRO A 337 -26.82 -17.31 13.24
N ASP A 338 -26.06 -18.18 12.59
CA ASP A 338 -25.18 -19.15 13.21
C ASP A 338 -23.71 -18.79 12.96
N PRO A 339 -22.81 -19.08 13.91
CA PRO A 339 -21.42 -18.69 13.80
C PRO A 339 -20.68 -19.52 12.74
N ARG A 340 -19.90 -18.82 11.92
CA ARG A 340 -19.04 -19.36 10.85
C ARG A 340 -17.60 -19.50 11.30
N GLY A 341 -17.16 -18.69 12.26
CA GLY A 341 -15.81 -18.72 12.79
C GLY A 341 -14.74 -18.36 11.77
N LEU A 342 -15.03 -17.44 10.85
CA LEU A 342 -14.08 -17.04 9.82
C LEU A 342 -12.88 -16.32 10.46
N PRO A 343 -11.63 -16.69 10.12
CA PRO A 343 -10.47 -15.87 10.43
C PRO A 343 -10.64 -14.42 9.96
N ASP A 344 -10.11 -13.45 10.70
CA ASP A 344 -10.27 -12.00 10.44
C ASP A 344 -10.04 -11.60 8.99
N PHE A 345 -8.99 -12.13 8.35
CA PHE A 345 -8.66 -11.74 6.98
C PHE A 345 -9.70 -12.25 5.95
N LEU A 346 -10.41 -13.34 6.25
CA LEU A 346 -11.52 -13.84 5.44
C LEU A 346 -12.81 -13.05 5.72
N ALA A 347 -13.08 -12.71 6.98
CA ALA A 347 -14.20 -11.83 7.32
C ALA A 347 -14.03 -10.44 6.68
N ARG A 348 -12.82 -9.86 6.72
CA ARG A 348 -12.47 -8.61 6.02
C ARG A 348 -12.63 -8.72 4.50
N LEU A 349 -12.32 -9.87 3.89
CA LEU A 349 -12.60 -10.11 2.47
C LEU A 349 -14.10 -10.05 2.18
N VAL A 350 -14.95 -10.67 3.02
CA VAL A 350 -16.42 -10.59 2.89
C VAL A 350 -16.90 -9.14 2.97
N VAL A 351 -16.42 -8.38 3.95
CA VAL A 351 -16.81 -6.98 4.12
C VAL A 351 -16.32 -6.09 2.98
N ALA A 352 -15.09 -6.30 2.49
CA ALA A 352 -14.58 -5.57 1.33
C ALA A 352 -15.35 -5.91 0.05
N ALA A 353 -15.73 -7.17 -0.15
CA ALA A 353 -16.59 -7.59 -1.26
C ALA A 353 -17.98 -6.92 -1.17
N PHE A 354 -18.55 -6.85 0.03
CA PHE A 354 -19.79 -6.10 0.27
C PHE A 354 -19.65 -4.62 -0.06
N ALA A 355 -18.52 -3.99 0.32
CA ALA A 355 -18.27 -2.59 0.00
C ALA A 355 -18.27 -2.33 -1.52
N GLU A 356 -17.65 -3.22 -2.30
CA GLU A 356 -17.63 -3.10 -3.77
C GLU A 356 -18.99 -3.43 -4.41
N THR A 357 -19.76 -4.36 -3.83
CA THR A 357 -21.04 -4.81 -4.40
C THR A 357 -22.16 -3.79 -4.12
N ASP A 358 -22.25 -3.27 -2.90
CA ASP A 358 -23.27 -2.29 -2.47
C ASP A 358 -22.82 -0.83 -2.67
N ASP A 359 -21.72 -0.60 -3.42
CA ASP A 359 -21.13 0.71 -3.74
C ASP A 359 -20.91 1.62 -2.52
N ARG A 360 -20.24 1.08 -1.51
CA ARG A 360 -19.88 1.79 -0.28
C ARG A 360 -18.44 2.27 -0.30
N VAL A 361 -18.20 3.36 0.43
CA VAL A 361 -16.86 3.91 0.63
C VAL A 361 -16.37 3.64 2.04
N TRP A 362 -15.08 3.36 2.15
CA TRP A 362 -14.41 3.21 3.44
C TRP A 362 -14.22 4.56 4.11
N VAL A 363 -14.42 4.61 5.42
CA VAL A 363 -14.18 5.79 6.24
C VAL A 363 -13.35 5.44 7.47
N ARG A 364 -12.51 6.39 7.90
CA ARG A 364 -11.74 6.33 9.14
C ARG A 364 -11.84 7.66 9.85
N GLY A 365 -12.29 7.64 11.11
CA GLY A 365 -12.52 8.87 11.88
C GLY A 365 -13.47 9.85 11.19
N GLY A 366 -14.48 9.34 10.48
CA GLY A 366 -15.43 10.15 9.71
C GLY A 366 -14.96 10.62 8.33
N THR A 367 -13.67 10.48 8.02
CA THR A 367 -13.08 10.88 6.73
C THR A 367 -13.08 9.72 5.74
N VAL A 368 -13.47 9.97 4.49
CA VAL A 368 -13.42 8.96 3.42
C VAL A 368 -11.97 8.59 3.10
N LEU A 369 -11.68 7.29 3.06
CA LEU A 369 -10.41 6.75 2.60
C LEU A 369 -10.46 6.63 1.08
N ASP A 370 -9.70 7.49 0.41
CA ASP A 370 -9.54 7.43 -1.04
C ASP A 370 -8.05 7.71 -1.37
N PRO A 371 -7.30 6.75 -1.96
CA PRO A 371 -7.80 5.47 -2.45
C PRO A 371 -8.32 4.57 -1.33
N ALA A 372 -9.27 3.70 -1.68
CA ALA A 372 -9.80 2.70 -0.75
C ALA A 372 -8.65 1.82 -0.22
N PRO A 373 -8.66 1.45 1.07
CA PRO A 373 -7.59 0.67 1.66
C PRO A 373 -7.51 -0.73 1.02
N GLU A 374 -6.28 -1.23 0.88
CA GLU A 374 -6.02 -2.64 0.60
C GLU A 374 -6.51 -3.53 1.76
N LEU A 375 -6.84 -4.80 1.48
CA LEU A 375 -7.41 -5.72 2.49
C LEU A 375 -6.60 -5.78 3.80
N SER A 376 -5.27 -5.77 3.71
CA SER A 376 -4.38 -5.80 4.87
C SER A 376 -4.25 -4.47 5.62
N ALA A 377 -4.69 -3.37 5.01
CA ALA A 377 -4.64 -2.03 5.57
C ALA A 377 -5.96 -1.59 6.22
N ILE A 378 -7.03 -2.38 6.04
CA ILE A 378 -8.32 -2.23 6.74
C ILE A 378 -8.09 -2.47 8.24
N LYS A 379 -8.61 -1.56 9.08
CA LYS A 379 -8.50 -1.57 10.54
C LYS A 379 -9.87 -1.73 11.20
N ASP A 380 -9.89 -2.17 12.45
CA ASP A 380 -11.14 -2.50 13.15
C ASP A 380 -12.05 -1.28 13.40
N HIS A 381 -11.45 -0.09 13.50
CA HIS A 381 -12.18 1.18 13.62
C HIS A 381 -12.57 1.80 12.26
N ASP A 382 -12.32 1.11 11.14
CA ASP A 382 -12.85 1.52 9.84
C ASP A 382 -14.34 1.21 9.75
N ALA A 383 -15.04 1.96 8.92
CA ALA A 383 -16.45 1.73 8.65
C ALA A 383 -16.78 1.92 7.17
N LEU A 384 -17.93 1.39 6.77
CA LEU A 384 -18.52 1.61 5.45
C LEU A 384 -19.66 2.62 5.53
N ARG A 385 -19.72 3.51 4.54
CA ARG A 385 -20.84 4.43 4.34
C ARG A 385 -21.27 4.43 2.88
N SER A 386 -22.56 4.61 2.64
CA SER A 386 -23.06 4.96 1.31
C SER A 386 -22.51 6.31 0.85
N GLN A 387 -22.20 6.43 -0.43
CA GLN A 387 -21.79 7.69 -1.05
C GLN A 387 -22.93 8.20 -1.94
N PRO A 388 -23.49 9.40 -1.67
CA PRO A 388 -24.40 10.04 -2.61
C PRO A 388 -23.74 10.19 -3.98
N LEU A 389 -24.44 9.74 -5.02
CA LEU A 389 -24.00 9.84 -6.40
C LEU A 389 -24.61 11.09 -7.07
N PRO A 390 -23.90 11.74 -8.00
CA PRO A 390 -24.49 12.75 -8.87
C PRO A 390 -25.49 12.11 -9.84
N ALA A 391 -26.37 12.94 -10.42
CA ALA A 391 -27.23 12.50 -11.51
C ALA A 391 -26.38 12.01 -12.71
N GLU A 392 -26.93 11.13 -13.53
CA GLU A 392 -26.20 10.57 -14.69
C GLU A 392 -25.84 11.67 -15.70
N SER A 393 -26.76 12.59 -15.97
CA SER A 393 -26.51 13.77 -16.81
C SER A 393 -25.36 14.63 -16.30
N ASP A 394 -25.30 14.85 -14.99
CA ASP A 394 -24.28 15.69 -14.36
C ASP A 394 -22.93 14.99 -14.37
N TRP A 395 -22.91 13.67 -14.14
CA TRP A 395 -21.72 12.85 -14.23
C TRP A 395 -21.09 12.94 -15.62
N ASP A 396 -21.86 12.69 -16.68
CA ASP A 396 -21.33 12.69 -18.05
C ASP A 396 -20.92 14.10 -18.50
N THR A 397 -21.71 15.12 -18.14
CA THR A 397 -21.37 16.53 -18.42
C THR A 397 -20.08 16.94 -17.72
N ALA A 398 -19.92 16.62 -16.43
CA ALA A 398 -18.70 16.91 -15.68
C ALA A 398 -17.48 16.21 -16.29
N ARG A 399 -17.62 14.94 -16.71
CA ARG A 399 -16.54 14.19 -17.38
C ARG A 399 -16.08 14.86 -18.66
N GLN A 400 -17.02 15.19 -19.55
CA GLN A 400 -16.72 15.87 -20.81
C GLN A 400 -16.05 17.23 -20.58
N ARG A 401 -16.59 18.02 -19.63
CA ARG A 401 -16.03 19.32 -19.27
C ARG A 401 -14.65 19.20 -18.64
N PHE A 402 -14.43 18.23 -17.76
CA PHE A 402 -13.14 18.02 -17.11
C PHE A 402 -12.05 17.72 -18.14
N GLU A 403 -12.34 16.81 -19.09
CA GLU A 403 -11.41 16.47 -20.17
C GLU A 403 -11.15 17.69 -21.07
N THR A 404 -12.19 18.46 -21.42
CA THR A 404 -12.05 19.63 -22.29
C THR A 404 -11.26 20.76 -21.61
N VAL A 405 -11.61 21.10 -20.36
CA VAL A 405 -11.02 22.22 -19.62
C VAL A 405 -9.61 21.89 -19.14
N PHE A 406 -9.45 20.76 -18.45
CA PHE A 406 -8.18 20.40 -17.80
C PHE A 406 -7.30 19.47 -18.64
N GLY A 407 -7.84 18.76 -19.65
CA GLY A 407 -7.05 17.86 -20.50
C GLY A 407 -6.68 16.53 -19.85
N ALA A 408 -7.30 16.18 -18.72
CA ALA A 408 -7.07 14.94 -17.99
C ALA A 408 -8.23 13.97 -18.17
N LYS A 409 -7.95 12.67 -18.14
CA LYS A 409 -8.97 11.62 -18.31
C LYS A 409 -9.77 11.41 -17.03
N PRO A 410 -11.10 11.55 -17.06
CA PRO A 410 -11.94 11.31 -15.89
C PRO A 410 -12.24 9.82 -15.68
N PRO A 411 -12.66 9.39 -14.48
CA PRO A 411 -13.11 8.03 -14.22
C PRO A 411 -14.32 7.65 -15.08
N ALA A 412 -14.41 6.39 -15.48
CA ALA A 412 -15.44 5.93 -16.40
C ALA A 412 -16.78 5.58 -15.72
N LEU A 413 -16.73 5.04 -14.50
CA LEU A 413 -17.88 4.46 -13.83
C LEU A 413 -18.47 5.43 -12.79
N ARG A 414 -19.80 5.56 -12.76
CA ARG A 414 -20.54 6.35 -11.75
C ARG A 414 -20.74 5.54 -10.48
N ARG A 415 -19.66 5.33 -9.72
CA ARG A 415 -19.62 4.59 -8.45
C ARG A 415 -19.08 5.47 -7.32
N GLY A 416 -19.47 5.23 -6.07
CA GLY A 416 -19.14 6.05 -4.90
C GLY A 416 -17.64 6.33 -4.76
N ARG A 417 -16.81 5.28 -4.89
CA ARG A 417 -15.34 5.42 -4.89
C ARG A 417 -14.82 6.27 -6.06
N MET A 418 -15.41 6.12 -7.25
CA MET A 418 -15.02 6.85 -8.46
C MET A 418 -15.45 8.32 -8.40
N VAL A 419 -16.58 8.62 -7.75
CA VAL A 419 -17.04 9.99 -7.49
C VAL A 419 -16.07 10.71 -6.56
N ASN A 420 -15.59 10.05 -5.50
CA ASN A 420 -14.57 10.62 -4.61
C ASN A 420 -13.24 10.85 -5.35
N GLN A 421 -12.79 9.85 -6.12
CA GLN A 421 -11.59 9.98 -6.94
C GLN A 421 -11.71 11.15 -7.93
N PHE A 422 -12.87 11.27 -8.61
CA PHE A 422 -13.10 12.31 -9.59
C PHE A 422 -13.13 13.70 -8.93
N ALA A 423 -13.82 13.84 -7.80
CA ALA A 423 -13.84 15.07 -7.04
C ALA A 423 -12.42 15.51 -6.60
N ARG A 424 -11.58 14.57 -6.14
CA ARG A 424 -10.16 14.87 -5.86
C ARG A 424 -9.44 15.38 -7.10
N GLN A 425 -9.57 14.70 -8.24
CA GLN A 425 -8.92 15.10 -9.49
C GLN A 425 -9.36 16.51 -9.93
N ILE A 426 -10.65 16.83 -9.80
CA ILE A 426 -11.20 18.16 -10.07
C ILE A 426 -10.59 19.21 -9.13
N ILE A 427 -10.57 18.94 -7.82
CA ILE A 427 -10.04 19.88 -6.82
C ILE A 427 -8.54 20.12 -7.05
N GLU A 428 -7.77 19.07 -7.32
CA GLU A 428 -6.33 19.17 -7.54
C GLU A 428 -6.02 19.96 -8.82
N ALA A 429 -6.71 19.67 -9.91
CA ALA A 429 -6.59 20.43 -11.16
C ALA A 429 -7.00 21.90 -10.96
N ALA A 430 -8.06 22.16 -10.21
CA ALA A 430 -8.51 23.51 -9.92
C ALA A 430 -7.47 24.29 -9.10
N ARG A 431 -6.93 23.69 -8.03
CA ARG A 431 -5.88 24.28 -7.19
C ARG A 431 -4.61 24.59 -7.99
N THR A 432 -4.20 23.69 -8.87
CA THR A 432 -3.01 23.85 -9.71
C THR A 432 -3.07 25.11 -10.58
N HIS A 433 -4.25 25.50 -11.06
CA HIS A 433 -4.40 26.64 -11.97
C HIS A 433 -4.94 27.92 -11.32
N ARG A 434 -5.46 27.84 -10.09
CA ARG A 434 -6.18 28.95 -9.43
C ARG A 434 -5.33 30.21 -9.34
N ASP A 435 -4.13 30.11 -8.78
CA ASP A 435 -3.26 31.27 -8.55
C ASP A 435 -2.83 31.91 -9.87
N HIS A 436 -2.57 31.10 -10.90
CA HIS A 436 -2.25 31.58 -12.23
C HIS A 436 -3.43 32.31 -12.91
N ALA A 437 -4.65 31.82 -12.72
CA ALA A 437 -5.85 32.48 -13.22
C ALA A 437 -6.13 33.79 -12.48
N ALA A 438 -5.87 33.84 -11.16
CA ALA A 438 -5.98 35.04 -10.35
C ALA A 438 -4.97 36.11 -10.79
N ASP A 439 -3.71 35.73 -11.00
CA ASP A 439 -2.68 36.62 -11.52
C ASP A 439 -3.04 37.12 -12.93
N LEU A 440 -3.53 36.26 -13.83
CA LEU A 440 -3.99 36.71 -15.14
C LEU A 440 -5.07 37.79 -15.04
N VAL A 441 -6.08 37.61 -14.20
CA VAL A 441 -7.13 38.62 -13.99
C VAL A 441 -6.51 39.91 -13.48
N HIS A 442 -5.64 39.83 -12.48
CA HIS A 442 -4.98 40.99 -11.91
C HIS A 442 -4.16 41.78 -12.95
N GLN A 443 -3.35 41.10 -13.76
CA GLN A 443 -2.52 41.73 -14.80
C GLN A 443 -3.38 42.39 -15.90
N LEU A 444 -4.45 41.72 -16.34
CA LEU A 444 -5.37 42.27 -17.34
C LEU A 444 -6.15 43.49 -16.81
N GLU A 445 -6.55 43.49 -15.54
CA GLU A 445 -7.22 44.63 -14.90
C GLU A 445 -6.28 45.82 -14.75
N ALA A 446 -5.04 45.59 -14.30
CA ALA A 446 -4.02 46.62 -14.14
C ALA A 446 -3.71 47.35 -15.46
N HIS A 447 -3.83 46.66 -16.59
CA HIS A 447 -3.49 47.18 -17.93
C HIS A 447 -4.73 47.35 -18.83
N ALA A 448 -5.94 47.30 -18.25
CA ALA A 448 -7.20 47.33 -18.99
C ALA A 448 -7.38 48.60 -19.83
N SER A 449 -6.98 49.75 -19.28
CA SER A 449 -7.07 51.05 -19.96
C SER A 449 -6.21 51.09 -21.23
N PHE A 450 -4.95 50.67 -21.13
CA PHE A 450 -4.02 50.66 -22.26
C PHE A 450 -4.45 49.66 -23.34
N LEU A 451 -4.83 48.45 -22.91
CA LEU A 451 -5.27 47.36 -23.79
C LEU A 451 -6.68 47.56 -24.36
N GLY A 452 -7.40 48.59 -23.92
CA GLY A 452 -8.77 48.86 -24.37
C GLY A 452 -9.77 47.78 -23.97
N LEU A 453 -9.55 47.14 -22.82
CA LEU A 453 -10.42 46.11 -22.26
C LEU A 453 -11.59 46.76 -21.54
N ASP A 454 -12.80 46.44 -21.95
CA ASP A 454 -14.01 46.84 -21.24
C ASP A 454 -14.17 45.98 -19.98
N GLN A 455 -14.07 46.62 -18.82
CA GLN A 455 -14.21 45.95 -17.53
C GLN A 455 -15.65 45.56 -17.20
N THR A 456 -16.63 46.07 -17.95
CA THR A 456 -18.06 45.80 -17.77
C THR A 456 -18.63 44.82 -18.80
N ALA A 457 -17.87 44.51 -19.86
CA ALA A 457 -18.29 43.58 -20.88
C ALA A 457 -18.46 42.15 -20.33
N GLY A 458 -19.51 41.47 -20.79
CA GLY A 458 -19.77 40.05 -20.48
C GLY A 458 -18.96 39.06 -21.32
N THR A 459 -18.21 39.55 -22.32
CA THR A 459 -17.45 38.74 -23.29
C THR A 459 -16.02 39.28 -23.48
N GLY A 460 -15.15 38.50 -24.12
CA GLY A 460 -13.74 38.85 -24.35
C GLY A 460 -12.78 38.30 -23.30
N ARG A 461 -11.47 38.58 -23.46
CA ARG A 461 -10.40 37.96 -22.65
C ARG A 461 -10.55 38.21 -21.15
N LEU A 462 -10.80 39.46 -20.73
CA LEU A 462 -10.93 39.81 -19.31
C LEU A 462 -12.17 39.16 -18.67
N ALA A 463 -13.31 39.19 -19.36
CA ALA A 463 -14.52 38.53 -18.91
C ALA A 463 -14.33 37.02 -18.75
N LEU A 464 -13.69 36.37 -19.74
CA LEU A 464 -13.39 34.94 -19.70
C LEU A 464 -12.38 34.58 -18.61
N ALA A 465 -11.35 35.40 -18.39
CA ALA A 465 -10.38 35.19 -17.31
C ALA A 465 -11.06 35.24 -15.93
N ARG A 466 -11.93 36.24 -15.70
CA ARG A 466 -12.74 36.35 -14.47
C ARG A 466 -13.68 35.16 -14.30
N ARG A 467 -14.41 34.75 -15.35
CA ARG A 467 -15.29 33.57 -15.31
C ARG A 467 -14.51 32.28 -15.07
N SER A 468 -13.31 32.15 -15.63
CA SER A 468 -12.42 31.00 -15.42
C SER A 468 -11.94 30.94 -13.97
N LEU A 469 -11.57 32.07 -13.37
CA LEU A 469 -11.24 32.12 -11.94
C LEU A 469 -12.45 31.76 -11.06
N GLN A 470 -13.64 32.30 -11.38
CA GLN A 470 -14.89 31.94 -10.68
C GLN A 470 -15.19 30.44 -10.76
N LEU A 471 -14.94 29.79 -11.89
CA LEU A 471 -15.06 28.34 -12.02
C LEU A 471 -14.10 27.63 -11.06
N LEU A 472 -12.81 27.97 -11.07
CA LEU A 472 -11.80 27.34 -10.20
C LEU A 472 -12.11 27.55 -8.71
N ASP A 473 -12.59 28.74 -8.35
CA ASP A 473 -13.07 29.06 -7.00
C ASP A 473 -14.27 28.20 -6.62
N ALA A 474 -15.27 28.07 -7.48
CA ALA A 474 -16.46 27.25 -7.24
C ALA A 474 -16.11 25.76 -7.05
N LEU A 475 -15.16 25.23 -7.82
CA LEU A 475 -14.72 23.83 -7.72
C LEU A 475 -13.98 23.54 -6.41
N THR A 476 -13.27 24.53 -5.87
CA THR A 476 -12.55 24.38 -4.59
C THR A 476 -13.39 24.74 -3.37
N ALA A 477 -14.49 25.49 -3.55
CA ALA A 477 -15.37 25.92 -2.47
C ALA A 477 -16.03 24.76 -1.72
N GLU A 478 -16.37 23.66 -2.41
CA GLU A 478 -17.04 22.50 -1.80
C GLU A 478 -16.07 21.41 -1.32
N ALA A 479 -14.76 21.62 -1.45
CA ALA A 479 -13.75 20.67 -1.04
C ALA A 479 -13.84 20.36 0.47
N GLY A 480 -14.02 19.07 0.81
CA GLY A 480 -14.06 18.60 2.20
C GLY A 480 -15.36 18.88 2.96
N LYS A 481 -16.41 19.40 2.30
CA LYS A 481 -17.70 19.68 2.97
C LYS A 481 -18.59 18.44 3.11
N GLY A 482 -18.30 17.63 4.14
CA GLY A 482 -19.18 16.56 4.60
C GLY A 482 -19.41 15.42 3.60
N ALA A 483 -20.42 14.59 3.87
CA ALA A 483 -20.68 13.34 3.15
C ALA A 483 -20.97 13.50 1.64
N ALA A 484 -21.54 14.63 1.26
CA ALA A 484 -21.93 14.95 -0.11
C ALA A 484 -20.90 15.83 -0.84
N GLY A 485 -19.76 16.17 -0.22
CA GLY A 485 -18.77 17.07 -0.82
C GLY A 485 -18.30 16.62 -2.20
N ALA A 486 -17.96 15.33 -2.36
CA ALA A 486 -17.55 14.78 -3.65
C ALA A 486 -18.63 14.89 -4.72
N LYS A 487 -19.89 14.57 -4.39
CA LYS A 487 -21.05 14.74 -5.28
C LYS A 487 -21.17 16.21 -5.71
N LYS A 488 -21.15 17.14 -4.75
CA LYS A 488 -21.29 18.57 -5.00
C LYS A 488 -20.16 19.14 -5.87
N THR A 489 -18.92 18.69 -5.70
CA THR A 489 -17.81 19.11 -6.56
C THR A 489 -18.03 18.68 -8.02
N VAL A 490 -18.51 17.45 -8.24
CA VAL A 490 -18.84 16.97 -9.59
C VAL A 490 -20.01 17.74 -10.18
N GLU A 491 -21.08 17.94 -9.41
CA GLU A 491 -22.24 18.74 -9.83
C GLU A 491 -21.87 20.19 -10.11
N ALA A 492 -20.99 20.80 -9.31
CA ALA A 492 -20.50 22.16 -9.54
C ALA A 492 -19.79 22.30 -10.90
N LEU A 493 -18.99 21.32 -11.32
CA LEU A 493 -18.37 21.33 -12.64
C LEU A 493 -19.40 21.17 -13.77
N ALA A 494 -20.40 20.31 -13.55
CA ALA A 494 -21.47 20.06 -14.52
C ALA A 494 -22.40 21.27 -14.70
N SER A 495 -22.81 21.89 -13.60
CA SER A 495 -23.83 22.92 -13.56
C SER A 495 -23.27 24.34 -13.65
N PHE A 496 -21.94 24.53 -13.64
CA PHE A 496 -21.35 25.85 -13.81
C PHE A 496 -21.84 26.46 -15.12
N ASP A 497 -22.37 27.67 -15.06
CA ASP A 497 -22.86 28.37 -16.23
C ASP A 497 -21.67 28.81 -17.10
N LEU A 498 -21.55 28.29 -18.32
CA LEU A 498 -20.48 28.71 -19.24
C LEU A 498 -20.91 29.92 -20.08
N GLY A 499 -22.18 30.34 -20.02
CA GLY A 499 -22.79 31.29 -20.95
C GLY A 499 -22.76 30.78 -22.39
N GLU A 500 -22.61 31.68 -23.35
CA GLU A 500 -22.44 31.35 -24.77
C GLU A 500 -21.02 30.85 -25.12
N THR A 501 -20.12 30.80 -24.13
CA THR A 501 -18.70 30.46 -24.34
C THR A 501 -18.48 28.95 -24.17
N SER A 502 -17.77 28.35 -25.12
CA SER A 502 -17.48 26.91 -25.12
C SER A 502 -16.41 26.51 -24.10
N ALA A 503 -16.49 25.27 -23.57
CA ALA A 503 -15.60 24.78 -22.51
C ALA A 503 -14.11 24.74 -22.91
N ASP A 504 -13.79 24.60 -24.20
CA ASP A 504 -12.42 24.63 -24.73
C ASP A 504 -11.78 26.03 -24.65
N ARG A 505 -12.58 27.10 -24.70
CA ARG A 505 -12.11 28.47 -24.47
C ARG A 505 -11.74 28.69 -23.01
N TYR A 506 -12.57 28.20 -22.07
CA TYR A 506 -12.23 28.15 -20.65
C TYR A 506 -10.94 27.35 -20.43
N GLY A 507 -10.83 26.16 -21.01
CA GLY A 507 -9.62 25.34 -20.92
C GLY A 507 -8.36 26.05 -21.42
N THR A 508 -8.47 26.78 -22.52
CA THR A 508 -7.35 27.58 -23.06
C THR A 508 -6.97 28.72 -22.11
N SER A 509 -7.97 29.45 -21.58
CA SER A 509 -7.76 30.54 -20.61
C SER A 509 -7.08 30.02 -19.34
N VAL A 510 -7.54 28.90 -18.78
CA VAL A 510 -6.99 28.28 -17.57
C VAL A 510 -5.56 27.77 -17.80
N LYS A 511 -5.33 27.00 -18.88
CA LYS A 511 -4.01 26.40 -19.15
C LYS A 511 -2.95 27.42 -19.54
N LYS A 512 -3.31 28.45 -20.31
CA LYS A 512 -2.38 29.51 -20.73
C LYS A 512 -2.29 30.67 -19.72
N ALA A 513 -3.04 30.63 -18.61
CA ALA A 513 -3.14 31.75 -17.66
C ALA A 513 -1.77 32.27 -17.23
N ARG A 514 -0.89 31.37 -16.78
CA ARG A 514 0.47 31.71 -16.35
C ARG A 514 1.28 32.41 -17.45
N ALA A 515 1.35 31.80 -18.63
CA ALA A 515 2.17 32.32 -19.73
C ALA A 515 1.66 33.69 -20.23
N VAL A 516 0.35 33.92 -20.21
CA VAL A 516 -0.24 35.21 -20.61
C VAL A 516 -0.05 36.24 -19.51
N ALA A 517 -0.25 35.89 -18.23
CA ALA A 517 -0.02 36.78 -17.10
C ALA A 517 1.44 37.25 -17.06
N GLU A 518 2.40 36.32 -17.18
CA GLU A 518 3.83 36.63 -17.26
C GLU A 518 4.15 37.54 -18.46
N ALA A 519 3.54 37.30 -19.62
CA ALA A 519 3.74 38.13 -20.81
C ALA A 519 3.19 39.55 -20.65
N VAL A 520 2.04 39.72 -20.01
CA VAL A 520 1.47 41.04 -19.70
C VAL A 520 2.31 41.73 -18.62
N ALA A 521 2.69 41.04 -17.55
CA ALA A 521 3.49 41.59 -16.47
C ALA A 521 4.89 42.06 -16.93
N SER A 522 5.53 41.30 -17.84
CA SER A 522 6.87 41.60 -18.36
C SER A 522 6.90 42.43 -19.65
N ALA A 523 5.73 42.81 -20.18
CA ALA A 523 5.66 43.62 -21.38
C ALA A 523 6.34 44.99 -21.14
N PRO A 524 7.09 45.53 -22.11
CA PRO A 524 7.76 46.82 -21.98
C PRO A 524 6.76 47.95 -22.24
N TRP A 525 5.86 48.18 -21.28
CA TRP A 525 4.77 49.13 -21.39
C TRP A 525 5.23 50.54 -21.79
N SER A 526 6.33 51.01 -21.19
CA SER A 526 6.94 52.29 -21.55
C SER A 526 7.38 52.40 -23.01
N THR A 527 7.80 51.29 -23.63
CA THR A 527 8.16 51.25 -25.07
C THR A 527 6.92 51.19 -25.94
N LEU A 528 5.89 50.44 -25.53
CA LEU A 528 4.61 50.38 -26.25
C LEU A 528 3.89 51.73 -26.22
N GLU A 529 3.94 52.47 -25.12
CA GLU A 529 3.37 53.82 -24.97
C GLU A 529 3.97 54.83 -25.97
N LEU A 530 5.25 54.69 -26.32
CA LEU A 530 5.89 55.56 -27.31
C LEU A 530 5.24 55.47 -28.70
N ALA A 531 4.54 54.38 -29.02
CA ALA A 531 3.91 54.18 -30.32
C ALA A 531 2.84 55.26 -30.63
N ALA A 532 2.14 55.79 -29.62
CA ALA A 532 1.18 56.87 -29.79
C ALA A 532 1.81 58.15 -30.36
N GLY A 533 3.11 58.37 -30.10
CA GLY A 533 3.88 59.51 -30.61
C GLY A 533 4.48 59.31 -32.01
N LEU A 534 4.31 58.14 -32.64
CA LEU A 534 4.95 57.79 -33.92
C LEU A 534 4.03 57.96 -35.15
N GLY A 535 2.93 58.70 -35.00
CA GLY A 535 2.00 58.99 -36.09
C GLY A 535 1.06 57.82 -36.44
N PRO A 536 0.46 57.80 -37.64
CA PRO A 536 -0.61 56.85 -37.98
C PRO A 536 -0.14 55.39 -38.00
N GLU A 537 1.12 55.12 -38.33
CA GLU A 537 1.69 53.77 -38.27
C GLU A 537 1.77 53.24 -36.83
N GLY A 538 2.11 54.10 -35.86
CA GLY A 538 2.19 53.73 -34.44
C GLY A 538 0.82 53.46 -33.83
N GLU A 539 -0.18 54.30 -34.12
CA GLU A 539 -1.57 54.08 -33.69
C GLU A 539 -2.17 52.80 -34.29
N ALA A 540 -1.89 52.49 -35.56
CA ALA A 540 -2.36 51.25 -36.18
C ALA A 540 -1.80 49.99 -35.48
N LEU A 541 -0.55 50.04 -35.00
CA LEU A 541 0.05 48.97 -34.21
C LEU A 541 -0.62 48.79 -32.85
N LEU A 542 -0.96 49.90 -32.17
CA LEU A 542 -1.69 49.88 -30.90
C LEU A 542 -3.12 49.38 -31.08
N ASP A 543 -3.82 49.79 -32.13
CA ASP A 543 -5.17 49.33 -32.42
C ASP A 543 -5.21 47.84 -32.74
N SER A 544 -4.23 47.32 -33.49
CA SER A 544 -4.05 45.89 -33.72
C SER A 544 -3.82 45.12 -32.41
N LEU A 545 -2.94 45.62 -31.52
CA LEU A 545 -2.73 45.04 -30.21
C LEU A 545 -4.01 45.04 -29.36
N ARG A 546 -4.74 46.16 -29.31
CA ARG A 546 -6.00 46.30 -28.58
C ARG A 546 -7.10 45.40 -29.14
N HIS A 547 -7.13 45.17 -30.45
CA HIS A 547 -8.05 44.21 -31.06
C HIS A 547 -7.78 42.79 -30.57
N VAL A 548 -6.51 42.34 -30.65
CA VAL A 548 -6.09 41.04 -30.09
C VAL A 548 -6.27 40.98 -28.57
N ALA A 549 -6.16 42.12 -27.86
CA ALA A 549 -6.34 42.20 -26.42
C ALA A 549 -7.77 41.82 -25.99
N ARG A 550 -8.77 42.26 -26.77
CA ARG A 550 -10.19 42.05 -26.50
C ARG A 550 -10.62 40.60 -26.78
N ASP A 551 -10.07 40.00 -27.83
CA ASP A 551 -10.36 38.61 -28.18
C ASP A 551 -9.75 37.62 -27.19
N ASP A 552 -10.43 36.49 -26.96
CA ASP A 552 -9.93 35.46 -26.05
C ASP A 552 -8.66 34.76 -26.57
N GLN A 553 -7.90 34.16 -25.65
CA GLN A 553 -6.59 33.58 -25.96
C GLN A 553 -6.61 32.43 -26.98
N ARG A 554 -7.77 31.79 -27.20
CA ARG A 554 -7.92 30.75 -28.23
C ARG A 554 -8.09 31.37 -29.62
N THR A 555 -8.77 32.50 -29.71
CA THR A 555 -8.99 33.23 -30.97
C THR A 555 -7.71 33.96 -31.40
N ALA A 556 -7.05 34.65 -30.49
CA ALA A 556 -5.85 35.41 -30.79
C ALA A 556 -4.83 35.33 -29.63
N ASP A 557 -3.55 35.13 -29.95
CA ASP A 557 -2.51 34.96 -28.95
C ASP A 557 -1.94 36.34 -28.52
N LEU A 558 -2.25 36.75 -27.28
CA LEU A 558 -1.77 38.02 -26.74
C LEU A 558 -0.27 38.04 -26.54
N ARG A 559 0.32 36.92 -26.11
CA ARG A 559 1.75 36.84 -25.80
C ARG A 559 2.57 37.12 -27.04
N ASP A 560 2.24 36.44 -28.13
CA ASP A 560 2.95 36.61 -29.41
C ASP A 560 2.72 38.01 -29.97
N THR A 561 1.52 38.57 -29.78
CA THR A 561 1.20 39.91 -30.26
C THR A 561 1.92 41.00 -29.48
N LEU A 562 2.00 40.92 -28.14
CA LEU A 562 2.80 41.84 -27.33
C LEU A 562 4.27 41.85 -27.77
N ALA A 563 4.87 40.68 -27.95
CA ALA A 563 6.27 40.55 -28.37
C ALA A 563 6.50 41.04 -29.83
N ARG A 564 5.53 40.84 -30.72
CA ARG A 564 5.58 41.35 -32.09
C ARG A 564 5.43 42.87 -32.14
N THR A 565 4.40 43.42 -31.48
CA THR A 565 4.14 44.87 -31.44
C THR A 565 5.33 45.60 -30.85
N GLN A 566 5.96 45.09 -29.78
CA GLN A 566 7.21 45.66 -29.26
C GLN A 566 8.29 45.78 -30.34
N ARG A 567 8.56 44.70 -31.08
CA ARG A 567 9.61 44.70 -32.12
C ARG A 567 9.29 45.69 -33.24
N GLU A 568 8.02 45.76 -33.65
CA GLU A 568 7.56 46.67 -34.70
C GLU A 568 7.64 48.14 -34.26
N VAL A 569 7.28 48.44 -33.00
CA VAL A 569 7.44 49.80 -32.42
C VAL A 569 8.91 50.20 -32.37
N VAL A 570 9.81 49.32 -31.91
CA VAL A 570 11.26 49.60 -31.90
C VAL A 570 11.80 49.81 -33.31
N ALA A 571 11.35 49.04 -34.30
CA ALA A 571 11.75 49.22 -35.69
C ALA A 571 11.24 50.55 -36.26
N LEU A 572 10.02 50.96 -35.89
CA LEU A 572 9.44 52.24 -36.28
C LEU A 572 10.21 53.43 -35.67
N ILE A 573 10.57 53.34 -34.38
CA ILE A 573 11.42 54.34 -33.71
C ILE A 573 12.77 54.47 -34.42
N LYS A 574 13.43 53.35 -34.75
CA LYS A 574 14.71 53.39 -35.48
C LYS A 574 14.57 54.03 -36.86
N ARG A 575 13.48 53.73 -37.57
CA ARG A 575 13.20 54.29 -38.89
C ARG A 575 12.92 55.79 -38.82
N SER A 576 12.14 56.25 -37.85
CA SER A 576 11.83 57.67 -37.68
C SER A 576 13.07 58.48 -37.28
N GLN A 577 13.94 57.92 -36.42
CA GLN A 577 15.22 58.52 -36.08
C GLN A 577 16.19 58.58 -37.26
N ALA A 578 16.25 57.52 -38.09
CA ALA A 578 17.07 57.52 -39.30
C ALA A 578 16.58 58.54 -40.35
N ALA A 579 15.25 58.71 -40.50
CA ALA A 579 14.66 59.72 -41.37
C ALA A 579 14.85 61.17 -40.86
N ALA A 580 15.00 61.36 -39.54
CA ALA A 580 15.25 62.65 -38.92
C ALA A 580 16.74 63.06 -38.91
N THR A 581 17.65 62.19 -39.35
CA THR A 581 19.07 62.53 -39.49
C THR A 581 19.27 63.27 -40.83
N PRO A 582 19.68 64.55 -40.85
CA PRO A 582 19.89 65.26 -42.11
C PRO A 582 21.08 64.66 -42.89
N THR A 583 20.91 64.49 -44.21
CA THR A 583 21.97 64.14 -45.16
C THR A 583 23.13 65.15 -45.06
N PRO A 584 24.42 64.74 -45.06
CA PRO A 584 25.51 65.70 -45.05
C PRO A 584 25.49 66.51 -46.36
N VAL A 585 25.49 67.83 -46.22
CA VAL A 585 25.61 68.79 -47.34
C VAL A 585 26.97 68.58 -48.04
N PRO A 586 27.07 68.61 -49.38
CA PRO A 586 28.37 68.52 -50.06
C PRO A 586 29.26 69.70 -49.66
N VAL A 587 30.42 69.41 -49.07
CA VAL A 587 31.45 70.42 -48.76
C VAL A 587 32.12 70.85 -50.06
N ALA A 588 32.06 72.15 -50.38
CA ALA A 588 32.83 72.76 -51.47
C ALA A 588 34.35 72.57 -51.22
N PRO A 589 35.18 72.41 -52.27
CA PRO A 589 36.60 72.08 -52.11
C PRO A 589 37.34 73.16 -51.33
N GLN A 590 38.02 72.77 -50.24
CA GLN A 590 38.96 73.64 -49.54
C GLN A 590 40.27 73.78 -50.35
N PRO A 591 40.88 74.98 -50.39
CA PRO A 591 42.13 75.21 -51.11
C PRO A 591 43.29 74.46 -50.47
N THR A 592 44.09 73.76 -51.29
CA THR A 592 45.36 73.13 -50.91
C THR A 592 46.45 74.17 -50.70
N ALA A 593 47.45 73.83 -49.87
CA ALA A 593 48.55 74.67 -49.39
C ALA A 593 49.55 75.20 -50.46
N GLY A 594 49.12 75.33 -51.73
CA GLY A 594 49.85 75.98 -52.82
C GLY A 594 49.31 77.37 -53.20
N ASP A 595 48.17 77.80 -52.68
CA ASP A 595 47.48 79.05 -53.09
C ASP A 595 47.68 80.23 -52.12
N LEU A 596 48.73 80.21 -51.30
CA LEU A 596 49.10 81.34 -50.42
C LEU A 596 50.52 81.83 -50.76
N SER A 597 50.58 82.98 -51.44
CA SER A 597 51.82 83.70 -51.75
C SER A 597 52.37 84.39 -50.50
N LEU A 598 53.66 84.19 -50.21
CA LEU A 598 54.36 84.70 -49.03
C LEU A 598 55.30 85.89 -49.33
N ASP A 599 55.08 86.62 -50.42
CA ASP A 599 55.79 87.88 -50.72
C ASP A 599 54.78 89.04 -50.84
N THR A 600 54.37 89.61 -49.70
CA THR A 600 53.65 90.89 -49.64
C THR A 600 54.33 91.86 -48.67
N SER A 601 54.19 93.16 -48.98
CA SER A 601 54.97 94.31 -48.48
C SER A 601 54.81 94.68 -46.99
N THR A 602 54.45 93.74 -46.13
CA THR A 602 54.20 93.96 -44.69
C THR A 602 55.10 93.12 -43.78
N SER A 603 56.22 92.60 -44.29
CA SER A 603 57.17 91.77 -43.55
C SER A 603 58.48 92.51 -43.29
N ASP A 604 58.71 92.93 -42.04
CA ASP A 604 60.00 93.44 -41.53
C ASP A 604 60.14 93.09 -40.02
N PRO A 605 61.25 92.49 -39.55
CA PRO A 605 62.38 92.01 -40.33
C PRO A 605 62.13 90.66 -40.99
N ARG A 606 62.67 90.54 -42.20
CA ARG A 606 62.73 89.29 -42.98
C ARG A 606 63.72 88.34 -42.29
N ILE A 607 63.21 87.25 -41.74
CA ILE A 607 64.06 86.21 -41.14
C ILE A 607 63.87 84.93 -41.95
N SER A 608 64.93 84.56 -42.70
CA SER A 608 65.10 83.26 -43.32
C SER A 608 65.08 82.18 -42.24
N TYR A 609 64.23 81.16 -42.37
CA TYR A 609 64.32 79.99 -41.52
C TYR A 609 64.50 78.72 -42.36
N THR A 610 65.69 78.15 -42.18
CA THR A 610 66.24 76.93 -42.77
C THR A 610 65.71 75.71 -42.00
N GLN A 611 65.48 74.59 -42.70
CA GLN A 611 65.20 73.28 -42.09
C GLN A 611 66.30 72.84 -41.11
N PRO A 612 65.91 72.15 -40.02
CA PRO A 612 66.78 71.14 -39.42
C PRO A 612 66.12 69.75 -39.31
N GLN A 613 67.02 68.77 -39.33
CA GLN A 613 66.88 67.32 -39.34
C GLN A 613 67.04 66.74 -37.91
N GLU A 614 66.49 65.53 -37.70
CA GLU A 614 66.92 64.44 -36.77
C GLU A 614 66.61 64.45 -35.24
N THR A 615 65.68 63.55 -34.85
CA THR A 615 65.76 62.38 -33.89
C THR A 615 66.31 62.52 -32.45
N PRO A 616 66.29 61.48 -31.57
CA PRO A 616 65.20 60.58 -31.11
C PRO A 616 65.18 60.36 -29.56
N SER A 617 64.10 59.81 -29.01
CA SER A 617 64.06 58.92 -27.81
C SER A 617 62.63 58.44 -27.59
N ALA A 618 62.28 57.16 -27.74
CA ALA A 618 62.65 55.97 -26.97
C ALA A 618 61.83 55.80 -25.66
N ALA A 619 61.44 54.54 -25.46
CA ALA A 619 60.77 53.91 -24.31
C ALA A 619 59.22 53.84 -24.39
N SER A 620 58.55 52.71 -24.23
CA SER A 620 58.92 51.28 -24.09
C SER A 620 57.61 50.55 -23.80
N GLY A 621 57.38 49.36 -24.39
CA GLY A 621 56.23 48.54 -23.99
C GLY A 621 55.81 47.41 -24.92
N SER A 622 56.75 46.67 -25.53
CA SER A 622 56.44 45.37 -26.13
C SER A 622 56.39 44.29 -25.06
N GLY A 623 55.18 43.89 -24.67
CA GLY A 623 54.94 42.68 -23.87
C GLY A 623 54.56 41.50 -24.76
N SER A 624 55.53 40.65 -25.06
CA SER A 624 55.27 39.26 -25.47
C SER A 624 54.62 38.52 -24.30
N GLY A 625 53.41 38.01 -24.49
CA GLY A 625 52.68 37.22 -23.51
C GLY A 625 52.22 35.90 -24.14
N SER A 626 53.03 34.86 -23.96
CA SER A 626 52.65 33.47 -24.22
C SER A 626 51.43 33.08 -23.37
N GLY A 627 50.54 32.30 -23.98
CA GLY A 627 49.82 31.19 -23.34
C GLY A 627 49.14 31.45 -22.00
N THR A 628 47.82 31.63 -22.03
CA THR A 628 46.95 30.94 -21.07
C THR A 628 45.65 30.58 -21.79
N ALA A 629 45.34 29.27 -21.83
CA ALA A 629 44.03 28.78 -22.24
C ALA A 629 42.96 29.48 -21.39
N ARG A 630 41.96 30.10 -22.02
CA ARG A 630 40.81 30.68 -21.31
C ARG A 630 40.15 29.56 -20.51
N LYS A 631 40.19 29.65 -19.17
CA LYS A 631 39.65 28.63 -18.26
C LYS A 631 38.16 28.81 -17.93
N SER A 632 37.49 29.84 -18.45
CA SER A 632 36.03 29.93 -18.56
C SER A 632 35.62 31.27 -19.17
N GLY A 633 34.52 31.27 -19.93
CA GLY A 633 33.90 32.46 -20.49
C GLY A 633 32.57 32.09 -21.15
N GLY A 634 31.46 32.67 -20.70
CA GLY A 634 30.13 32.35 -21.21
C GLY A 634 29.84 33.05 -22.54
N ARG A 635 29.41 32.30 -23.56
CA ARG A 635 28.94 32.82 -24.85
C ARG A 635 27.53 32.32 -25.12
N ARG A 636 26.59 33.23 -25.43
CA ARG A 636 25.23 32.87 -25.84
C ARG A 636 25.25 32.57 -27.34
N THR A 637 24.87 31.35 -27.71
CA THR A 637 24.80 30.91 -29.11
C THR A 637 23.67 29.89 -29.27
N THR A 638 23.30 29.55 -30.49
CA THR A 638 22.31 28.51 -30.74
C THR A 638 22.91 27.13 -30.48
N VAL A 639 22.08 26.16 -30.08
CA VAL A 639 22.54 24.78 -29.77
C VAL A 639 23.33 24.17 -30.93
N VAL A 640 22.90 24.40 -32.18
CA VAL A 640 23.57 23.88 -33.38
C VAL A 640 24.98 24.46 -33.55
N ARG A 641 25.16 25.78 -33.30
CA ARG A 641 26.49 26.41 -33.35
C ARG A 641 27.36 26.03 -32.16
N ALA A 642 26.78 25.95 -30.95
CA ALA A 642 27.49 25.48 -29.76
C ALA A 642 28.07 24.09 -29.96
N ALA A 643 27.31 23.16 -30.55
CA ALA A 643 27.77 21.81 -30.81
C ALA A 643 28.95 21.77 -31.80
N ALA A 644 28.89 22.55 -32.88
CA ALA A 644 29.96 22.63 -33.86
C ALA A 644 31.23 23.28 -33.30
N ASP A 645 31.09 24.40 -32.57
CA ASP A 645 32.21 25.11 -31.94
C ASP A 645 32.88 24.22 -30.88
N LEU A 646 32.09 23.57 -30.01
CA LEU A 646 32.58 22.66 -28.97
C LEU A 646 33.29 21.45 -29.57
N GLN A 647 32.77 20.88 -30.67
CA GLN A 647 33.42 19.76 -31.34
C GLN A 647 34.81 20.16 -31.89
N ALA A 648 34.94 21.37 -32.46
CA ALA A 648 36.22 21.87 -32.94
C ALA A 648 37.22 22.11 -31.80
N GLU A 649 36.78 22.73 -30.69
CA GLU A 649 37.61 22.96 -29.51
C GLU A 649 38.07 21.66 -28.84
N LEU A 650 37.18 20.67 -28.71
CA LEU A 650 37.52 19.36 -28.16
C LEU A 650 38.49 18.59 -29.05
N SER A 651 38.35 18.69 -30.37
CA SER A 651 39.29 18.06 -31.31
C SER A 651 40.68 18.66 -31.18
N GLU A 652 40.77 19.98 -31.02
CA GLU A 652 42.04 20.67 -30.79
C GLU A 652 42.65 20.36 -29.41
N LEU A 653 41.82 20.28 -28.37
CA LEU A 653 42.26 19.94 -27.01
C LEU A 653 42.72 18.48 -26.91
N ALA A 654 42.04 17.54 -27.57
CA ALA A 654 42.45 16.15 -27.64
C ALA A 654 43.79 15.98 -28.37
N ALA A 655 44.05 16.78 -29.42
CA ALA A 655 45.33 16.77 -30.12
C ALA A 655 46.50 17.29 -29.28
N ARG A 656 46.25 18.29 -28.41
CA ARG A 656 47.30 18.88 -27.56
C ARG A 656 47.46 18.20 -26.20
N HIS A 657 46.38 17.69 -25.61
CA HIS A 657 46.32 17.14 -24.27
C HIS A 657 45.41 15.90 -24.19
N PRO A 658 45.83 14.76 -24.76
CA PRO A 658 44.98 13.58 -24.94
C PRO A 658 44.48 12.95 -23.63
N ASN A 659 45.15 13.21 -22.50
CA ASN A 659 44.81 12.66 -21.19
C ASN A 659 44.17 13.68 -20.24
N ALA A 660 43.76 14.86 -20.73
CA ALA A 660 43.13 15.88 -19.89
C ALA A 660 41.68 15.52 -19.57
N THR A 661 41.31 15.56 -18.28
CA THR A 661 39.92 15.46 -17.83
C THR A 661 39.27 16.84 -17.94
N ILE A 662 38.12 16.92 -18.59
CA ILE A 662 37.37 18.17 -18.79
C ILE A 662 35.95 18.04 -18.26
N GLU A 663 35.39 19.15 -17.78
CA GLU A 663 34.01 19.28 -17.34
C GLU A 663 33.28 20.23 -18.28
N ILE A 664 32.14 19.82 -18.82
CA ILE A 664 31.35 20.60 -19.78
C ILE A 664 30.00 20.89 -19.14
N THR A 665 29.67 22.17 -18.94
CA THR A 665 28.38 22.62 -18.43
C THR A 665 27.65 23.42 -19.49
N TRP A 666 26.37 23.11 -19.72
CA TRP A 666 25.49 23.93 -20.54
C TRP A 666 24.15 24.13 -19.85
N GLN A 667 23.55 25.28 -20.08
CA GLN A 667 22.25 25.64 -19.56
C GLN A 667 21.42 26.20 -20.71
N VAL A 668 20.21 25.68 -20.89
CA VAL A 668 19.24 26.31 -21.79
C VAL A 668 18.77 27.59 -21.10
N VAL A 669 19.09 28.74 -21.71
CA VAL A 669 18.70 30.04 -21.18
C VAL A 669 17.51 30.52 -22.00
N GLU A 670 16.32 30.55 -21.39
CA GLU A 670 15.09 31.08 -22.00
C GLU A 670 15.21 32.56 -22.38
#